data_AF-A0A1V6Q6L8-F1
#
_entry.id   AF-A0A1V6Q6L8-F1
#
_cell.length_a   1.000
_cell.length_b   1.000
_cell.length_c   1.000
_cell.angle_alpha   90.00
_cell.angle_beta   90.00
_cell.angle_gamma   90.00
#
_symmetry.space_group_name_H-M   'P 1'
#
loop_
_entity.id
_entity.type
_entity.pdbx_description
1 polymer ?
#
loop_
_entity_poly.entity_id
_entity_poly.type
_entity_poly.pdbx_seq_one_letter_code
_entity_poly.pdbx_strand_id
1 'polypeptide(L)'
;MRIHIFCLAAVLCFGTLVSSTFQPTGTTPPQTPFKKRPLGCDCFTVSGPDPGYFQHYKLWDFRSVDLTKHAHLNLTTPLPGSDGDWDDDDEGDEEGHSIAFTTAPPDGNQKSDPSSLVFFKTTFERDWSSQDWERQRSPIAPVYMVNSKNNVFLTKDYEREDPHATYLALRTTRHDNYTSTAEIETRVRNIQHCSLRVRLRVLPANFIVSQPPQPREWPPRNPQRHAIPPLNNRTTMDNWTVPLHEGSPPPGACAGIFTYHDRLSESDIEILTRDPIHRVRYANQPDYDPVADREIPGASTVADLPVPWTTWATHRLDWLSGMSRWFVNSQIQDSKTYRVPELESMIVLNLWSDGGVWTGDIKIGESIYMGIEYIELVYNRSTDTTCQNASFSQPDEHLMFSFANTSIIDDHSSDENSSDETLSQITTPQPSKPFYDALLHKQEALCHIRNEFQNPNVANHDGAIAAVLMFIWLELMDSGRDSWRYHLTALRNIMQKSLFPVLENAKSFMSTFSSSCEYFEMTYAIFDIIGSTFVKPMQPSHAYQPLFTKMSTIDILQLAESQTWIGCPAELLYIISLAKTVPQTAEQGKSLKTHLTSHLTSFSPRRWAIAGPDIARLMPRYHFACAYRDAVSIYISQVTFGWVGCEWEVDSSDGGLEVDLDATIMHLKEISPHDAFYKALVWPAFVIGADAKLEKQRVAIREVLGRLWIVWRAGNVSNALRVLREIWMRGDEELWSKPWIGFLYEWGADWMFV
;
A
#
# COMPACT_ATOMS: atom_id res chain seq x y z
N MET A 1 -47.78 -2.62 14.94
CA MET A 1 -46.60 -1.76 14.88
C MET A 1 -45.38 -2.66 15.04
N ARG A 2 -44.90 -3.52 14.11
CA ARG A 2 -44.78 -3.55 12.65
C ARG A 2 -44.17 -2.27 12.06
N ILE A 3 -42.95 -2.44 11.54
CA ILE A 3 -42.03 -1.54 10.80
C ILE A 3 -40.75 -1.24 11.63
N HIS A 4 -39.57 -1.49 11.03
CA HIS A 4 -38.18 -1.15 11.42
C HIS A 4 -37.16 -2.23 11.87
N ILE A 5 -37.36 -3.53 11.65
CA ILE A 5 -36.26 -4.53 11.81
C ILE A 5 -35.82 -5.19 10.48
N PHE A 6 -36.55 -4.93 9.37
CA PHE A 6 -36.23 -5.54 8.08
C PHE A 6 -35.13 -4.84 7.26
N CYS A 7 -34.65 -3.65 7.64
CA CYS A 7 -33.74 -2.87 6.78
C CYS A 7 -32.26 -3.24 6.87
N LEU A 8 -31.78 -3.85 7.96
CA LEU A 8 -30.37 -4.32 8.03
C LEU A 8 -30.19 -5.74 7.47
N ALA A 9 -31.19 -6.62 7.62
CA ALA A 9 -31.18 -7.95 7.01
C ALA A 9 -31.46 -7.92 5.50
N ALA A 10 -32.16 -6.89 5.00
CA ALA A 10 -32.46 -6.72 3.58
C ALA A 10 -31.21 -6.47 2.74
N VAL A 11 -30.24 -5.68 3.22
CA VAL A 11 -29.05 -5.33 2.42
C VAL A 11 -28.15 -6.55 2.15
N LEU A 12 -28.19 -7.57 3.01
CA LEU A 12 -27.46 -8.83 2.80
C LEU A 12 -28.27 -9.90 2.05
N CYS A 13 -29.58 -9.72 1.85
CA CYS A 13 -30.46 -10.67 1.13
C CYS A 13 -30.95 -10.22 -0.25
N PHE A 14 -30.82 -8.94 -0.64
CA PHE A 14 -31.32 -8.42 -1.93
C PHE A 14 -30.35 -8.56 -3.12
N GLY A 15 -29.44 -9.54 -3.09
CA GLY A 15 -28.70 -9.98 -4.28
C GLY A 15 -29.53 -10.86 -5.24
N THR A 16 -30.76 -11.22 -4.87
CA THR A 16 -31.64 -12.06 -5.69
C THR A 16 -33.05 -11.47 -5.77
N LEU A 17 -33.56 -11.34 -7.00
CA LEU A 17 -34.93 -10.95 -7.40
C LEU A 17 -35.26 -9.45 -7.49
N VAL A 18 -34.93 -8.82 -8.63
CA VAL A 18 -35.93 -8.10 -9.43
C VAL A 18 -35.63 -8.34 -10.92
N SER A 19 -36.37 -9.28 -11.52
CA SER A 19 -36.63 -9.30 -12.96
C SER A 19 -38.13 -9.07 -13.13
N SER A 20 -38.51 -7.88 -13.58
CA SER A 20 -39.83 -7.64 -14.14
C SER A 20 -39.74 -6.55 -15.21
N THR A 21 -39.57 -7.02 -16.44
CA THR A 21 -40.24 -6.58 -17.66
C THR A 21 -40.51 -5.09 -17.86
N PHE A 22 -39.64 -4.44 -18.64
CA PHE A 22 -40.04 -3.43 -19.61
C PHE A 22 -39.37 -3.77 -20.95
N GLN A 23 -40.17 -4.12 -21.96
CA GLN A 23 -39.73 -4.23 -23.35
C GLN A 23 -39.58 -2.84 -23.96
N PRO A 24 -38.50 -2.61 -24.70
CA PRO A 24 -38.58 -1.90 -25.97
C PRO A 24 -38.23 -2.88 -27.09
N THR A 25 -39.17 -3.07 -28.01
CA THR A 25 -39.01 -3.77 -29.27
C THR A 25 -37.91 -3.11 -30.13
N GLY A 26 -36.88 -3.86 -30.49
CA GLY A 26 -35.85 -3.44 -31.44
C GLY A 26 -34.86 -4.58 -31.71
N THR A 27 -34.91 -5.13 -32.92
CA THR A 27 -34.22 -6.32 -33.44
C THR A 27 -32.69 -6.33 -33.27
N THR A 28 -32.15 -7.46 -32.80
CA THR A 28 -30.72 -7.76 -32.59
C THR A 28 -30.10 -8.51 -33.79
N PRO A 29 -28.88 -8.16 -34.26
CA PRO A 29 -28.01 -9.06 -35.02
C PRO A 29 -26.95 -9.75 -34.13
N PRO A 30 -26.31 -10.84 -34.57
CA PRO A 30 -25.85 -11.94 -33.72
C PRO A 30 -24.58 -11.63 -32.90
N GLN A 31 -24.56 -12.17 -31.68
CA GLN A 31 -23.42 -12.18 -30.75
C GLN A 31 -22.41 -13.28 -31.11
N THR A 32 -21.12 -12.97 -31.06
CA THR A 32 -19.99 -13.92 -31.08
C THR A 32 -18.94 -13.55 -30.01
N PRO A 33 -18.11 -14.50 -29.55
CA PRO A 33 -17.87 -14.78 -28.14
C PRO A 33 -16.82 -13.88 -27.46
N PHE A 34 -17.09 -13.57 -26.19
CA PHE A 34 -16.18 -12.88 -25.27
C PHE A 34 -14.92 -13.72 -24.98
N LYS A 35 -13.74 -13.18 -25.30
CA LYS A 35 -12.43 -13.69 -24.83
C LYS A 35 -12.10 -13.14 -23.43
N LYS A 36 -11.50 -13.98 -22.59
CA LYS A 36 -11.18 -13.78 -21.17
C LYS A 36 -10.09 -12.71 -20.95
N ARG A 37 -10.17 -12.00 -19.80
CA ARG A 37 -9.18 -11.04 -19.28
C ARG A 37 -7.84 -11.72 -18.94
N PRO A 38 -6.68 -11.07 -19.16
CA PRO A 38 -5.40 -11.50 -18.61
C PRO A 38 -5.33 -11.24 -17.09
N LEU A 39 -4.60 -12.09 -16.36
CA LEU A 39 -4.33 -11.98 -14.93
C LEU A 39 -3.39 -10.79 -14.63
N GLY A 40 -3.73 -9.96 -13.64
CA GLY A 40 -2.72 -9.45 -12.70
C GLY A 40 -2.36 -7.95 -12.66
N CYS A 41 -3.12 -7.04 -13.26
CA CYS A 41 -2.87 -5.59 -13.11
C CYS A 41 -3.85 -4.97 -12.10
N ASP A 42 -3.37 -4.56 -10.93
CA ASP A 42 -4.07 -3.57 -10.12
C ASP A 42 -3.99 -2.24 -10.88
N CYS A 43 -5.08 -1.81 -11.52
CA CYS A 43 -5.12 -0.53 -12.23
C CYS A 43 -5.59 0.57 -11.28
N PHE A 44 -4.72 1.56 -11.04
CA PHE A 44 -5.02 2.75 -10.26
C PHE A 44 -5.57 3.85 -11.17
N THR A 45 -6.51 4.62 -10.63
CA THR A 45 -7.05 5.83 -11.28
C THR A 45 -6.90 7.02 -10.37
N VAL A 46 -6.94 8.22 -10.93
CA VAL A 46 -6.76 9.47 -10.18
C VAL A 46 -8.02 10.32 -10.24
N SER A 47 -8.25 11.24 -9.30
CA SER A 47 -9.42 12.15 -9.39
C SER A 47 -9.23 13.20 -10.48
N GLY A 48 -10.26 13.57 -11.24
CA GLY A 48 -10.15 14.63 -12.26
C GLY A 48 -11.07 14.37 -13.47
N PRO A 49 -11.11 15.30 -14.44
CA PRO A 49 -12.03 15.22 -15.57
C PRO A 49 -11.70 14.08 -16.55
N ASP A 50 -10.44 13.69 -16.68
CA ASP A 50 -9.98 12.58 -17.54
C ASP A 50 -8.97 11.73 -16.76
N PRO A 51 -9.44 10.84 -15.87
CA PRO A 51 -8.55 10.10 -14.99
C PRO A 51 -7.83 9.00 -15.77
N GLY A 52 -6.54 9.16 -15.99
CA GLY A 52 -5.69 8.13 -16.59
C GLY A 52 -5.62 6.86 -15.73
N TYR A 53 -5.23 5.75 -16.36
CA TYR A 53 -4.98 4.47 -15.71
C TYR A 53 -3.48 4.25 -15.51
N PHE A 54 -3.12 3.78 -14.32
CA PHE A 54 -1.76 3.53 -13.90
C PHE A 54 -1.61 2.13 -13.33
N GLN A 55 -0.47 1.48 -13.50
CA GLN A 55 -0.22 0.12 -13.02
C GLN A 55 0.50 0.08 -11.67
N HIS A 56 1.13 1.19 -11.27
CA HIS A 56 1.94 1.26 -10.05
C HIS A 56 1.46 2.40 -9.15
N TYR A 57 1.50 2.16 -7.83
CA TYR A 57 1.16 3.13 -6.79
C TYR A 57 2.19 3.07 -5.66
N LYS A 58 2.66 4.22 -5.20
CA LYS A 58 3.48 4.37 -3.99
C LYS A 58 3.11 5.63 -3.22
N LEU A 59 3.17 5.54 -1.89
CA LEU A 59 3.02 6.65 -0.95
C LEU A 59 4.20 6.64 0.02
N TRP A 60 4.89 7.78 0.10
CA TRP A 60 5.90 8.06 1.12
C TRP A 60 5.35 9.10 2.06
N ASP A 61 4.97 8.69 3.28
CA ASP A 61 4.40 9.56 4.31
C ASP A 61 5.45 9.87 5.38
N PHE A 62 5.77 11.15 5.53
CA PHE A 62 6.80 11.65 6.44
C PHE A 62 6.21 12.21 7.74
N ARG A 63 4.88 12.19 7.93
CA ARG A 63 4.20 12.87 9.04
C ARG A 63 4.42 12.26 10.42
N SER A 64 4.79 10.98 10.47
CA SER A 64 4.92 10.22 11.73
C SER A 64 6.00 9.15 11.62
N VAL A 65 7.19 9.55 11.19
CA VAL A 65 8.35 8.67 11.05
C VAL A 65 9.05 8.50 12.39
N ASP A 66 9.25 7.24 12.80
CA ASP A 66 9.97 6.90 14.01
C ASP A 66 11.49 7.08 13.81
N LEU A 67 11.99 8.28 14.10
CA LEU A 67 13.41 8.64 13.92
C LEU A 67 14.37 7.72 14.70
N THR A 68 13.91 7.11 15.81
CA THR A 68 14.74 6.19 16.61
C THR A 68 15.00 4.89 15.87
N LYS A 69 13.97 4.30 15.25
CA LYS A 69 14.09 3.08 14.45
C LYS A 69 15.01 3.26 13.26
N HIS A 70 14.92 4.41 12.59
CA HIS A 70 15.73 4.68 11.41
C HIS A 70 17.19 5.02 11.74
N ALA A 71 17.50 5.55 12.93
CA ALA A 71 18.87 5.86 13.34
C ALA A 71 19.78 4.63 13.51
N HIS A 72 19.21 3.42 13.58
CA HIS A 72 19.94 2.18 13.82
C HIS A 72 20.10 1.27 12.58
N LEU A 73 19.73 1.75 11.39
CA LEU A 73 19.87 0.99 10.16
C LEU A 73 21.33 1.00 9.66
N ASN A 74 22.02 -0.15 9.73
CA ASN A 74 23.31 -0.36 9.08
C ASN A 74 23.09 -0.67 7.59
N LEU A 75 23.18 0.34 6.74
CA LEU A 75 23.03 0.24 5.27
C LEU A 75 24.35 -0.17 4.56
N THR A 76 25.22 -0.95 5.20
CA THR A 76 26.56 -1.33 4.67
C THR A 76 26.57 -2.55 3.74
N THR A 77 25.43 -3.12 3.38
CA THR A 77 25.35 -4.22 2.40
C THR A 77 24.98 -3.66 1.01
N PRO A 78 25.82 -3.83 -0.02
CA PRO A 78 25.43 -3.52 -1.40
C PRO A 78 24.23 -4.39 -1.79
N LEU A 79 23.17 -3.76 -2.29
CA LEU A 79 21.96 -4.45 -2.76
C LEU A 79 22.24 -5.09 -4.13
N PRO A 80 21.77 -6.33 -4.38
CA PRO A 80 21.85 -6.95 -5.70
C PRO A 80 20.91 -6.20 -6.67
N GLY A 81 21.44 -5.75 -7.80
CA GLY A 81 20.68 -5.08 -8.88
C GLY A 81 20.94 -3.58 -9.07
N SER A 82 22.04 -3.03 -8.52
CA SER A 82 22.52 -1.69 -8.91
C SER A 82 23.16 -1.77 -10.30
N ASP A 83 22.35 -1.72 -11.34
CA ASP A 83 22.84 -1.55 -12.71
C ASP A 83 23.50 -0.18 -12.85
N GLY A 84 24.77 -0.20 -13.26
CA GLY A 84 25.54 0.85 -13.93
C GLY A 84 25.31 2.30 -13.48
N ASP A 85 26.21 2.79 -12.64
CA ASP A 85 26.57 4.21 -12.58
C ASP A 85 27.16 4.58 -13.96
N TRP A 86 26.39 5.27 -14.80
CA TRP A 86 26.82 5.75 -16.11
C TRP A 86 27.25 7.22 -15.99
N ASP A 87 28.38 7.44 -15.34
CA ASP A 87 29.17 8.65 -15.59
C ASP A 87 30.31 8.25 -16.55
N ASP A 88 29.99 8.28 -17.86
CA ASP A 88 31.02 8.31 -18.90
C ASP A 88 31.69 9.69 -18.87
N ASP A 89 32.86 9.77 -18.23
CA ASP A 89 33.96 10.63 -18.64
C ASP A 89 35.27 9.93 -18.21
N ASP A 90 35.80 9.14 -19.14
CA ASP A 90 37.07 8.43 -19.12
C ASP A 90 38.25 9.42 -19.03
N GLU A 91 39.01 9.41 -17.93
CA GLU A 91 40.48 9.47 -17.97
C GLU A 91 41.08 9.05 -16.62
N GLY A 92 42.04 8.11 -16.68
CA GLY A 92 42.65 7.35 -15.58
C GLY A 92 43.26 8.16 -14.42
N ASP A 93 43.17 7.60 -13.21
CA ASP A 93 44.28 6.85 -12.61
C ASP A 93 43.89 6.37 -11.19
N GLU A 94 44.32 5.15 -10.88
CA GLU A 94 44.11 4.45 -9.61
C GLU A 94 44.77 5.17 -8.42
N GLU A 95 44.08 5.28 -7.28
CA GLU A 95 44.60 4.87 -5.96
C GLU A 95 43.51 5.03 -4.88
N GLY A 96 43.09 3.91 -4.29
CA GLY A 96 42.11 3.88 -3.21
C GLY A 96 42.64 4.49 -1.92
N HIS A 97 41.90 5.43 -1.32
CA HIS A 97 42.10 5.88 0.06
C HIS A 97 40.77 5.79 0.83
N SER A 98 40.62 4.72 1.62
CA SER A 98 39.55 4.63 2.61
C SER A 98 39.90 5.55 3.79
N ILE A 99 39.16 6.65 3.97
CA ILE A 99 39.24 7.45 5.19
C ILE A 99 38.18 6.95 6.17
N ALA A 100 38.60 6.11 7.12
CA ALA A 100 37.81 5.74 8.27
C ALA A 100 37.67 6.95 9.21
N PHE A 101 36.46 7.52 9.32
CA PHE A 101 36.15 8.48 10.37
C PHE A 101 35.69 7.74 11.64
N THR A 102 36.66 7.47 12.50
CA THR A 102 36.45 6.99 13.87
C THR A 102 36.01 8.17 14.75
N THR A 103 34.75 8.20 15.18
CA THR A 103 34.35 8.96 16.38
C THR A 103 33.30 8.19 17.17
N ALA A 104 33.75 7.30 18.07
CA ALA A 104 32.94 6.86 19.19
C ALA A 104 33.08 7.90 20.32
N PRO A 105 32.00 8.47 20.86
CA PRO A 105 32.06 9.21 22.12
C PRO A 105 32.10 8.22 23.31
N PRO A 106 32.70 8.64 24.45
CA PRO A 106 32.82 7.79 25.64
C PRO A 106 31.47 7.62 26.37
N ASP A 107 31.40 6.51 27.10
CA ASP A 107 30.29 6.03 27.92
C ASP A 107 29.55 7.10 28.74
N GLY A 108 28.22 6.93 28.82
CA GLY A 108 27.38 7.48 29.89
C GLY A 108 26.53 8.69 29.51
N ASN A 109 25.39 8.47 28.84
CA ASN A 109 24.14 9.22 29.06
C ASN A 109 23.01 8.56 28.25
N GLN A 110 21.78 8.56 28.81
CA GLN A 110 20.56 8.13 28.11
C GLN A 110 20.58 8.69 26.67
N LYS A 111 20.58 7.81 25.66
CA LYS A 111 20.47 8.24 24.25
C LYS A 111 19.14 8.94 24.11
N SER A 112 19.15 10.27 24.07
CA SER A 112 17.96 11.08 23.77
C SER A 112 17.50 10.75 22.36
N ASP A 113 16.19 10.57 22.17
CA ASP A 113 15.61 10.35 20.85
C ASP A 113 16.12 11.40 19.85
N PRO A 114 16.60 10.99 18.67
CA PRO A 114 17.11 11.94 17.69
C PRO A 114 15.97 12.87 17.24
N SER A 115 16.21 14.17 17.26
CA SER A 115 15.26 15.18 16.78
C SER A 115 15.30 15.37 15.26
N SER A 116 16.31 14.82 14.59
CA SER A 116 16.47 14.81 13.14
C SER A 116 17.37 13.65 12.67
N LEU A 117 17.25 13.29 11.39
CA LEU A 117 18.02 12.21 10.77
C LEU A 117 18.25 12.48 9.28
N VAL A 118 19.49 12.33 8.79
CA VAL A 118 19.81 12.48 7.35
C VAL A 118 19.07 11.45 6.49
N PHE A 119 18.57 11.89 5.33
CA PHE A 119 17.66 11.09 4.49
C PHE A 119 18.31 9.82 3.93
N PHE A 120 19.57 9.90 3.49
CA PHE A 120 20.31 8.77 2.92
C PHE A 120 20.64 7.65 3.91
N LYS A 121 20.34 7.83 5.20
CA LYS A 121 20.43 6.78 6.24
C LYS A 121 19.08 6.16 6.58
N THR A 122 18.05 6.45 5.79
CA THR A 122 16.68 5.95 6.00
C THR A 122 16.30 4.95 4.92
N THR A 123 15.23 4.18 5.14
CA THR A 123 14.71 3.24 4.13
C THR A 123 14.10 3.95 2.91
N PHE A 124 13.82 5.25 3.01
CA PHE A 124 13.31 6.04 1.88
C PHE A 124 14.34 6.15 0.74
N GLU A 125 15.64 6.05 1.06
CA GLU A 125 16.74 6.02 0.08
C GLU A 125 16.69 4.77 -0.84
N ARG A 126 15.81 3.79 -0.56
CA ARG A 126 15.57 2.65 -1.48
C ARG A 126 14.80 3.07 -2.74
N ASP A 127 13.90 4.03 -2.62
CA ASP A 127 13.05 4.49 -3.72
C ASP A 127 13.51 5.83 -4.28
N TRP A 128 14.20 6.62 -3.46
CA TRP A 128 14.74 7.94 -3.79
C TRP A 128 16.25 7.97 -3.63
N SER A 129 16.92 8.82 -4.40
CA SER A 129 18.36 9.09 -4.28
C SER A 129 18.56 10.55 -3.94
N SER A 130 19.15 10.83 -2.78
CA SER A 130 19.64 12.18 -2.49
C SER A 130 20.94 12.44 -3.26
N GLN A 131 21.02 13.60 -3.90
CA GLN A 131 22.07 13.89 -4.87
C GLN A 131 23.30 14.56 -4.26
N ASP A 132 24.42 14.41 -4.95
CA ASP A 132 25.71 15.02 -4.61
C ASP A 132 26.42 15.41 -5.92
N TRP A 133 26.26 16.67 -6.31
CA TRP A 133 26.83 17.24 -7.52
C TRP A 133 27.20 18.72 -7.29
N GLU A 134 27.99 19.28 -8.20
CA GLU A 134 28.40 20.68 -8.13
C GLU A 134 28.20 21.37 -9.49
N ARG A 135 27.88 22.67 -9.46
CA ARG A 135 27.72 23.49 -10.66
C ARG A 135 28.56 24.76 -10.57
N GLN A 136 29.46 24.92 -11.53
CA GLN A 136 30.34 26.07 -11.64
C GLN A 136 29.57 27.37 -11.89
N ARG A 137 30.13 28.48 -11.39
CA ARG A 137 29.58 29.82 -11.64
C ARG A 137 29.61 30.17 -13.13
N SER A 138 28.62 30.93 -13.58
CA SER A 138 28.54 31.50 -14.93
C SER A 138 27.99 32.93 -14.87
N PRO A 139 28.01 33.70 -15.98
CA PRO A 139 27.44 35.06 -15.97
C PRO A 139 25.96 35.13 -15.58
N ILE A 140 25.18 34.09 -15.86
CA ILE A 140 23.74 34.02 -15.56
C ILE A 140 23.44 33.32 -14.22
N ALA A 141 24.40 32.57 -13.69
CA ALA A 141 24.36 31.84 -12.42
C ALA A 141 25.64 32.16 -11.63
N PRO A 142 25.76 33.37 -11.04
CA PRO A 142 27.02 33.91 -10.52
C PRO A 142 27.53 33.21 -9.26
N VAL A 143 26.68 32.48 -8.55
CA VAL A 143 27.04 31.78 -7.31
C VAL A 143 27.32 30.31 -7.59
N TYR A 144 28.43 29.81 -7.05
CA TYR A 144 28.79 28.39 -7.14
C TYR A 144 27.74 27.54 -6.39
N MET A 145 27.28 26.44 -6.98
CA MET A 145 26.30 25.57 -6.32
C MET A 145 26.91 24.23 -5.93
N VAL A 146 26.62 23.79 -4.71
CA VAL A 146 27.03 22.49 -4.17
C VAL A 146 25.80 21.77 -3.66
N ASN A 147 25.34 20.76 -4.39
CA ASN A 147 24.26 19.89 -3.92
C ASN A 147 24.81 18.91 -2.89
N SER A 148 24.08 18.74 -1.80
CA SER A 148 24.53 17.95 -0.66
C SER A 148 23.42 17.05 -0.14
N LYS A 149 23.73 15.75 -0.01
CA LYS A 149 22.86 14.78 0.66
C LYS A 149 22.53 15.16 2.11
N ASN A 150 23.37 15.96 2.77
CA ASN A 150 23.12 16.44 4.13
C ASN A 150 22.07 17.56 4.21
N ASN A 151 21.67 18.12 3.07
CA ASN A 151 20.58 19.08 3.00
C ASN A 151 19.20 18.42 2.86
N VAL A 152 19.14 17.09 2.83
CA VAL A 152 17.90 16.30 2.82
C VAL A 152 17.83 15.50 4.11
N PHE A 153 16.86 15.79 4.98
CA PHE A 153 16.75 15.14 6.29
C PHE A 153 15.33 15.13 6.84
N LEU A 154 15.02 14.12 7.67
CA LEU A 154 13.80 14.06 8.46
C LEU A 154 13.98 14.85 9.76
N THR A 155 12.93 15.53 10.21
CA THR A 155 12.98 16.35 11.42
C THR A 155 11.62 16.36 12.13
N LYS A 156 11.63 16.60 13.44
CA LYS A 156 10.40 16.74 14.24
C LYS A 156 9.64 18.01 13.88
N ASP A 157 8.31 17.91 13.87
CA ASP A 157 7.40 19.05 13.72
C ASP A 157 6.97 19.58 15.10
N TYR A 158 7.64 20.64 15.54
CA TYR A 158 7.34 21.27 16.83
C TYR A 158 6.11 22.19 16.81
N GLU A 159 5.53 22.48 15.63
CA GLU A 159 4.27 23.24 15.56
C GLU A 159 3.06 22.36 15.92
N ARG A 160 3.21 21.03 15.87
CA ARG A 160 2.15 20.09 16.23
C ARG A 160 2.24 19.70 17.70
N GLU A 161 1.08 19.54 18.33
CA GLU A 161 0.96 18.98 19.69
C GLU A 161 1.29 17.47 19.75
N ASP A 162 1.62 16.85 18.62
CA ASP A 162 1.99 15.44 18.53
C ASP A 162 3.52 15.26 18.62
N PRO A 163 4.05 14.60 19.67
CA PRO A 163 5.49 14.40 19.85
C PRO A 163 6.14 13.48 18.80
N HIS A 164 5.32 12.76 18.03
CA HIS A 164 5.77 11.89 16.93
C HIS A 164 5.65 12.56 15.56
N ALA A 165 5.16 13.80 15.49
CA ALA A 165 5.03 14.50 14.22
C ALA A 165 6.40 14.79 13.62
N THR A 166 6.56 14.47 12.33
CA THR A 166 7.78 14.70 11.55
C THR A 166 7.45 15.22 10.15
N TYR A 167 8.47 15.66 9.42
CA TYR A 167 8.39 15.91 7.97
C TYR A 167 9.79 15.75 7.34
N LEU A 168 9.82 15.63 6.01
CA LEU A 168 11.06 15.69 5.22
C LEU A 168 11.41 17.14 4.94
N ALA A 169 12.64 17.55 5.22
CA ALA A 169 13.16 18.89 4.98
C ALA A 169 14.23 18.87 3.88
N LEU A 170 14.07 19.75 2.90
CA LEU A 170 15.13 20.16 1.97
C LEU A 170 15.62 21.54 2.39
N ARG A 171 16.95 21.71 2.50
CA ARG A 171 17.60 22.97 2.91
C ARG A 171 18.43 23.55 1.79
N THR A 172 18.37 24.86 1.62
CA THR A 172 19.37 25.64 0.87
C THR A 172 19.99 26.68 1.77
N THR A 173 21.31 26.79 1.77
CA THR A 173 22.05 27.73 2.63
C THR A 173 23.06 28.51 1.80
N ARG A 174 23.08 29.83 1.95
CA ARG A 174 24.09 30.68 1.33
C ARG A 174 25.32 30.77 2.23
N HIS A 175 26.45 30.26 1.75
CA HIS A 175 27.77 30.49 2.34
C HIS A 175 28.45 31.67 1.65
N ASP A 176 29.66 32.08 2.05
CA ASP A 176 30.34 33.25 1.46
C ASP A 176 30.52 33.11 -0.07
N ASN A 177 31.03 31.97 -0.51
CA ASN A 177 31.48 31.76 -1.90
C ASN A 177 30.60 30.79 -2.72
N TYR A 178 29.60 30.16 -2.08
CA TYR A 178 28.76 29.17 -2.71
C TYR A 178 27.40 29.07 -2.03
N THR A 179 26.44 28.45 -2.71
CA THR A 179 25.16 28.04 -2.14
C THR A 179 25.14 26.53 -2.03
N SER A 180 24.87 26.02 -0.83
CA SER A 180 24.60 24.60 -0.63
C SER A 180 23.12 24.34 -0.92
N THR A 181 22.81 23.37 -1.77
CA THR A 181 21.46 23.07 -2.30
C THR A 181 21.05 21.61 -2.03
N ALA A 182 19.79 21.26 -2.29
CA ALA A 182 19.23 19.95 -2.02
C ALA A 182 18.44 19.42 -3.23
N GLU A 183 18.62 18.14 -3.56
CA GLU A 183 17.81 17.44 -4.55
C GLU A 183 17.62 15.97 -4.17
N ILE A 184 16.43 15.45 -4.48
CA ILE A 184 16.13 14.04 -4.49
C ILE A 184 15.55 13.64 -5.84
N GLU A 185 15.94 12.45 -6.30
CA GLU A 185 15.46 11.85 -7.56
C GLU A 185 14.84 10.49 -7.28
N THR A 186 13.82 10.08 -8.04
CA THR A 186 13.37 8.68 -8.01
C THR A 186 14.46 7.76 -8.55
N ARG A 187 14.68 6.61 -7.91
CA ARG A 187 15.56 5.57 -8.47
C ARG A 187 14.94 4.89 -9.69
N VAL A 188 13.61 4.89 -9.79
CA VAL A 188 12.93 4.50 -11.03
C VAL A 188 13.05 5.66 -12.02
N ARG A 189 13.72 5.43 -13.15
CA ARG A 189 13.96 6.42 -14.20
C ARG A 189 13.07 6.25 -15.44
N ASN A 190 12.37 5.13 -15.54
CA ASN A 190 11.59 4.77 -16.72
C ASN A 190 10.08 5.01 -16.55
N ILE A 191 9.69 6.07 -15.83
CA ILE A 191 8.27 6.41 -15.61
C ILE A 191 7.71 7.01 -16.91
N GLN A 192 6.65 6.42 -17.46
CA GLN A 192 6.00 6.90 -18.66
C GLN A 192 4.54 7.23 -18.34
N HIS A 193 4.27 8.50 -18.08
CA HIS A 193 3.02 9.04 -17.51
C HIS A 193 2.83 8.74 -16.01
N CYS A 194 2.40 9.76 -15.27
CA CYS A 194 2.14 9.66 -13.85
C CYS A 194 1.15 10.70 -13.34
N SER A 195 0.66 10.48 -12.14
CA SER A 195 0.08 11.50 -11.28
C SER A 195 0.92 11.59 -10.02
N LEU A 196 1.64 12.70 -9.88
CA LEU A 196 2.50 13.02 -8.75
C LEU A 196 1.77 13.99 -7.83
N ARG A 197 1.65 13.68 -6.54
CA ARG A 197 1.22 14.62 -5.50
C ARG A 197 2.31 14.83 -4.47
N VAL A 198 2.58 16.08 -4.15
CA VAL A 198 3.54 16.46 -3.10
C VAL A 198 2.84 17.43 -2.17
N ARG A 199 2.74 17.07 -0.89
CA ARG A 199 2.22 17.98 0.14
C ARG A 199 3.38 18.71 0.80
N LEU A 200 3.52 20.00 0.49
CA LEU A 200 4.66 20.80 0.89
C LEU A 200 4.29 22.18 1.41
N ARG A 201 5.27 22.85 2.01
CA ARG A 201 5.32 24.30 2.21
C ARG A 201 6.78 24.77 2.27
N VAL A 202 7.04 26.02 1.93
CA VAL A 202 8.31 26.68 2.26
C VAL A 202 8.20 27.27 3.67
N LEU A 203 9.17 26.97 4.54
CA LEU A 203 9.10 27.32 5.96
C LEU A 203 9.50 28.79 6.20
N PRO A 204 8.76 29.53 7.06
CA PRO A 204 9.12 30.87 7.53
C PRO A 204 10.54 30.97 8.07
N ALA A 205 11.18 32.14 7.96
CA ALA A 205 12.54 32.37 8.44
C ALA A 205 12.71 32.12 9.96
N ASN A 206 11.66 32.30 10.75
CA ASN A 206 11.64 32.09 12.20
C ASN A 206 11.27 30.64 12.60
N PHE A 207 11.07 29.75 11.64
CA PHE A 207 10.69 28.36 11.91
C PHE A 207 11.83 27.58 12.55
N ILE A 208 11.55 26.86 13.64
CA ILE A 208 12.55 26.03 14.32
C ILE A 208 12.63 24.67 13.64
N VAL A 209 13.73 24.44 12.91
CA VAL A 209 14.03 23.16 12.27
C VAL A 209 15.14 22.46 13.06
N SER A 210 14.86 21.26 13.58
CA SER A 210 15.93 20.40 14.13
C SER A 210 16.81 19.90 13.00
N GLN A 211 18.13 20.10 13.09
CA GLN A 211 19.07 19.79 12.02
C GLN A 211 20.04 18.67 12.42
N PRO A 212 20.41 17.79 11.46
CA PRO A 212 21.44 16.81 11.71
C PRO A 212 22.81 17.48 11.90
N PRO A 213 23.77 16.83 12.60
CA PRO A 213 25.13 17.35 12.74
C PRO A 213 25.76 17.61 11.37
N GLN A 214 26.23 18.83 11.14
CA GLN A 214 26.90 19.20 9.90
C GLN A 214 28.40 18.86 9.94
N PRO A 215 29.01 18.45 8.82
CA PRO A 215 30.46 18.39 8.69
C PRO A 215 31.06 19.79 8.90
N ARG A 216 32.18 19.89 9.62
CA ARG A 216 32.83 21.19 9.92
C ARG A 216 33.45 21.86 8.70
N GLU A 217 33.83 21.08 7.69
CA GLU A 217 34.40 21.55 6.42
C GLU A 217 33.86 20.65 5.31
N TRP A 218 33.40 21.25 4.21
CA TRP A 218 33.02 20.51 3.01
C TRP A 218 34.28 20.30 2.17
N PRO A 219 34.81 19.09 2.02
CA PRO A 219 35.95 18.88 1.15
C PRO A 219 35.48 19.10 -0.30
N PRO A 220 36.12 20.00 -1.08
CA PRO A 220 35.91 20.02 -2.52
C PRO A 220 36.31 18.65 -3.08
N ARG A 221 35.56 18.10 -4.05
CA ARG A 221 35.92 16.81 -4.70
C ARG A 221 37.35 16.82 -5.27
N ASN A 222 37.91 18.00 -5.55
CA ASN A 222 39.31 18.16 -5.94
C ASN A 222 40.02 19.34 -5.22
N PRO A 223 40.78 19.09 -4.13
CA PRO A 223 41.51 20.13 -3.39
C PRO A 223 42.50 20.94 -4.23
N GLN A 224 42.97 20.40 -5.37
CA GLN A 224 43.96 21.05 -6.23
C GLN A 224 43.35 22.07 -7.19
N ARG A 225 42.03 22.02 -7.45
CA ARG A 225 41.30 23.00 -8.28
C ARG A 225 40.63 24.12 -7.45
N HIS A 226 40.55 23.96 -6.13
CA HIS A 226 39.86 24.89 -5.23
C HIS A 226 40.82 25.49 -4.20
N ALA A 227 41.57 26.52 -4.60
CA ALA A 227 42.24 27.39 -3.64
C ALA A 227 41.17 28.20 -2.88
N ILE A 228 40.75 27.69 -1.73
CA ILE A 228 40.02 28.48 -0.73
C ILE A 228 41.06 29.49 -0.18
N PRO A 229 40.88 30.81 -0.33
CA PRO A 229 41.76 31.77 0.32
C PRO A 229 41.70 31.54 1.83
N PRO A 230 42.82 31.55 2.57
CA PRO A 230 42.81 31.31 4.00
C PRO A 230 41.89 32.33 4.68
N LEU A 231 40.87 31.82 5.37
CA LEU A 231 39.96 32.63 6.16
C LEU A 231 40.77 33.22 7.32
N ASN A 232 41.08 34.52 7.24
CA ASN A 232 41.69 35.24 8.34
C ASN A 232 40.77 35.17 9.55
N ASN A 233 41.26 34.60 10.65
CA ASN A 233 40.65 34.63 11.96
C ASN A 233 40.28 36.06 12.36
N ARG A 234 39.03 36.46 12.11
CA ARG A 234 38.35 37.50 12.89
C ARG A 234 37.30 36.83 13.76
N THR A 235 37.78 36.38 14.91
CA THR A 235 36.98 36.43 16.14
C THR A 235 36.61 37.88 16.39
N THR A 236 35.34 38.21 16.22
CA THR A 236 34.67 39.29 16.96
C THR A 236 33.17 39.03 16.86
N MET A 237 32.59 38.62 17.99
CA MET A 237 31.17 38.79 18.26
C MET A 237 30.85 40.27 18.08
N ASP A 238 30.17 40.62 17.00
CA ASP A 238 29.47 41.90 16.90
C ASP A 238 28.00 41.62 16.61
N ASN A 239 27.17 42.13 17.50
CA ASN A 239 25.71 42.15 17.44
C ASN A 239 25.23 42.68 16.09
N TRP A 240 24.98 41.79 15.14
CA TRP A 240 24.11 42.08 14.01
C TRP A 240 22.69 41.75 14.42
N THR A 241 21.95 42.80 14.82
CA THR A 241 20.49 42.80 14.77
C THR A 241 20.07 42.47 13.35
N VAL A 242 19.72 41.20 13.13
CA VAL A 242 19.04 40.73 11.93
C VAL A 242 17.77 41.58 11.79
N PRO A 243 17.55 42.28 10.66
CA PRO A 243 16.24 42.87 10.41
C PRO A 243 15.23 41.72 10.39
N LEU A 244 14.34 41.70 11.37
CA LEU A 244 13.20 40.78 11.43
C LEU A 244 12.37 40.97 10.15
N HIS A 245 12.59 40.12 9.14
CA HIS A 245 11.54 39.84 8.17
C HIS A 245 10.50 39.03 8.93
N GLU A 246 9.44 39.69 9.40
CA GLU A 246 8.30 39.05 10.05
C GLU A 246 7.74 37.95 9.13
N GLY A 247 7.93 36.69 9.51
CA GLY A 247 7.18 35.53 9.03
C GLY A 247 7.38 35.06 7.58
N SER A 248 8.06 35.80 6.70
CA SER A 248 8.30 35.37 5.31
C SER A 248 9.65 34.63 5.15
N PRO A 249 9.73 33.56 4.35
CA PRO A 249 11.00 32.92 4.01
C PRO A 249 11.93 33.89 3.26
N PRO A 250 13.27 33.75 3.37
CA PRO A 250 14.20 34.57 2.61
C PRO A 250 13.96 34.46 1.09
N PRO A 251 14.06 35.55 0.32
CA PRO A 251 14.04 35.49 -1.14
C PRO A 251 15.36 34.89 -1.66
N GLY A 252 15.34 34.37 -2.89
CA GLY A 252 16.57 33.95 -3.57
C GLY A 252 16.65 32.47 -3.97
N ALA A 253 15.61 31.66 -3.76
CA ALA A 253 15.61 30.24 -4.13
C ALA A 253 14.43 29.86 -5.03
N CYS A 254 14.60 28.76 -5.77
CA CYS A 254 13.55 28.02 -6.45
C CYS A 254 13.31 26.68 -5.74
N ALA A 255 12.05 26.39 -5.43
CA ALA A 255 11.58 25.06 -5.06
C ALA A 255 10.94 24.41 -6.31
N GLY A 256 11.53 23.32 -6.78
CA GLY A 256 11.13 22.62 -8.00
C GLY A 256 10.53 21.24 -7.72
N ILE A 257 9.47 20.89 -8.45
CA ILE A 257 8.89 19.55 -8.53
C ILE A 257 8.65 19.25 -10.00
N PHE A 258 9.32 18.24 -10.55
CA PHE A 258 9.27 18.04 -11.99
C PHE A 258 9.50 16.59 -12.43
N THR A 259 8.99 16.28 -13.62
CA THR A 259 9.39 15.08 -14.38
C THR A 259 10.60 15.44 -15.22
N TYR A 260 11.62 14.59 -15.29
CA TYR A 260 12.83 14.88 -16.05
C TYR A 260 13.34 13.67 -16.85
N HIS A 261 13.52 13.86 -18.16
CA HIS A 261 14.35 13.00 -19.00
C HIS A 261 15.61 13.77 -19.44
N ASP A 262 15.39 14.94 -20.01
CA ASP A 262 16.39 15.91 -20.44
C ASP A 262 15.77 17.32 -20.49
N ARG A 263 16.55 18.31 -20.92
CA ARG A 263 16.12 19.72 -21.04
C ARG A 263 15.00 19.97 -22.07
N LEU A 264 14.63 18.97 -22.87
CA LEU A 264 13.60 19.07 -23.90
C LEU A 264 12.32 18.29 -23.55
N SER A 265 12.36 17.47 -22.50
CA SER A 265 11.28 16.60 -22.06
C SER A 265 11.18 16.65 -20.53
N GLU A 266 10.53 17.72 -20.05
CA GLU A 266 10.35 18.02 -18.63
C GLU A 266 9.01 18.77 -18.39
N SER A 267 8.41 18.55 -17.23
CA SER A 267 7.19 19.25 -16.78
C SER A 267 7.36 19.72 -15.35
N ASP A 268 7.11 21.01 -15.11
CA ASP A 268 7.55 21.72 -13.91
C ASP A 268 6.41 22.25 -13.03
N ILE A 269 6.68 22.26 -11.73
CA ILE A 269 6.07 23.15 -10.74
C ILE A 269 7.22 23.88 -10.04
N GLU A 270 7.28 25.20 -10.23
CA GLU A 270 8.33 26.03 -9.63
C GLU A 270 7.74 27.15 -8.77
N ILE A 271 8.26 27.26 -7.55
CA ILE A 271 7.96 28.33 -6.60
C ILE A 271 9.24 29.12 -6.35
N LEU A 272 9.25 30.40 -6.69
CA LEU A 272 10.37 31.30 -6.40
C LEU A 272 10.11 32.06 -5.10
N THR A 273 11.01 31.96 -4.13
CA THR A 273 10.82 32.62 -2.82
C THR A 273 10.90 34.14 -2.89
N ARG A 274 11.40 34.70 -4.00
CA ARG A 274 11.41 36.14 -4.27
C ARG A 274 10.07 36.68 -4.79
N ASP A 275 9.21 35.80 -5.29
CA ASP A 275 7.94 36.20 -5.87
C ASP A 275 6.87 36.44 -4.79
N PRO A 276 5.74 37.07 -5.14
CA PRO A 276 4.60 37.13 -4.23
C PRO A 276 4.23 35.75 -3.67
N ILE A 277 3.77 35.71 -2.41
CA ILE A 277 3.54 34.47 -1.65
C ILE A 277 2.50 33.52 -2.24
N HIS A 278 1.75 33.95 -3.25
CA HIS A 278 0.78 33.13 -3.99
C HIS A 278 1.31 32.70 -5.35
N ARG A 279 2.46 33.18 -5.82
CA ARG A 279 2.90 32.95 -7.20
C ARG A 279 3.52 31.57 -7.38
N VAL A 280 3.15 30.92 -8.48
CA VAL A 280 3.72 29.64 -8.93
C VAL A 280 3.90 29.66 -10.46
N ARG A 281 4.80 28.83 -10.96
CA ARG A 281 5.01 28.60 -12.38
C ARG A 281 4.76 27.15 -12.73
N TYR A 282 4.07 26.94 -13.85
CA TYR A 282 3.86 25.63 -14.47
C TYR A 282 4.43 25.67 -15.88
N ALA A 283 5.27 24.70 -16.23
CA ALA A 283 5.89 24.66 -17.54
C ALA A 283 5.97 23.23 -18.10
N ASN A 284 5.97 23.14 -19.42
CA ASN A 284 6.51 22.01 -20.17
C ASN A 284 7.72 22.53 -20.93
N GLN A 285 8.91 21.99 -20.65
CA GLN A 285 10.15 22.47 -21.24
C GLN A 285 10.30 22.07 -22.73
N PRO A 286 11.07 22.84 -23.52
CA PRO A 286 11.62 24.16 -23.17
C PRO A 286 10.52 25.22 -23.16
N ASP A 287 10.56 26.14 -22.20
CA ASP A 287 9.63 27.28 -22.14
C ASP A 287 10.20 28.60 -22.68
N TYR A 288 11.48 28.60 -23.04
CA TYR A 288 12.20 29.76 -23.54
C TYR A 288 12.96 29.47 -24.85
N ASP A 289 12.89 30.39 -25.81
CA ASP A 289 13.69 30.34 -27.03
C ASP A 289 14.90 31.30 -26.88
N PRO A 290 16.12 30.78 -26.68
CA PRO A 290 17.31 31.61 -26.48
C PRO A 290 17.78 32.32 -27.76
N VAL A 291 17.31 31.89 -28.95
CA VAL A 291 17.66 32.54 -30.22
C VAL A 291 16.75 33.74 -30.46
N ALA A 292 15.45 33.58 -30.20
CA ALA A 292 14.46 34.65 -30.35
C ALA A 292 14.33 35.54 -29.10
N ASP A 293 15.01 35.19 -28.00
CA ASP A 293 15.02 35.89 -26.71
C ASP A 293 13.60 36.14 -26.17
N ARG A 294 12.76 35.10 -26.20
CA ARG A 294 11.35 35.18 -25.80
C ARG A 294 10.82 33.86 -25.24
N GLU A 295 9.83 33.96 -24.36
CA GLU A 295 9.05 32.81 -23.88
C GLU A 295 8.28 32.16 -25.04
N ILE A 296 8.18 30.83 -25.00
CA ILE A 296 7.46 30.04 -25.98
C ILE A 296 5.97 30.05 -25.63
N PRO A 297 5.08 30.60 -26.48
CA PRO A 297 3.66 30.71 -26.15
C PRO A 297 3.04 29.34 -25.84
N GLY A 298 2.39 29.24 -24.67
CA GLY A 298 1.71 28.02 -24.22
C GLY A 298 2.61 26.99 -23.51
N ALA A 299 3.93 27.19 -23.50
CA ALA A 299 4.86 26.29 -22.80
C ALA A 299 4.87 26.50 -21.29
N SER A 300 4.76 27.75 -20.82
CA SER A 300 4.69 28.08 -19.40
C SER A 300 3.48 28.92 -19.01
N THR A 301 3.18 28.97 -17.72
CA THR A 301 2.14 29.82 -17.12
C THR A 301 2.55 30.24 -15.73
N VAL A 302 2.48 31.55 -15.48
CA VAL A 302 2.55 32.13 -14.13
C VAL A 302 1.13 32.21 -13.59
N ALA A 303 0.88 31.55 -12.46
CA ALA A 303 -0.43 31.50 -11.82
C ALA A 303 -0.35 31.95 -10.35
N ASP A 304 -1.51 32.32 -9.79
CA ASP A 304 -1.65 32.59 -8.36
C ASP A 304 -2.39 31.43 -7.68
N LEU A 305 -1.74 30.87 -6.66
CA LEU A 305 -2.21 29.78 -5.81
C LEU A 305 -3.40 30.24 -4.94
N PRO A 306 -4.35 29.34 -4.63
CA PRO A 306 -5.48 29.64 -3.75
C PRO A 306 -5.07 29.86 -2.29
N VAL A 307 -3.87 29.40 -1.90
CA VAL A 307 -3.27 29.57 -0.58
C VAL A 307 -1.80 29.97 -0.74
N PRO A 308 -1.19 30.69 0.22
CA PRO A 308 0.22 31.01 0.15
C PRO A 308 1.09 29.75 0.11
N TRP A 309 2.18 29.75 -0.65
CA TRP A 309 3.13 28.62 -0.71
C TRP A 309 3.90 28.38 0.61
N THR A 310 3.71 29.25 1.60
CA THR A 310 4.17 29.07 2.99
C THR A 310 3.21 28.24 3.85
N THR A 311 2.03 27.90 3.33
CA THR A 311 1.03 27.04 3.99
C THR A 311 1.05 25.64 3.40
N TRP A 312 0.84 24.61 4.23
CA TRP A 312 0.77 23.22 3.76
C TRP A 312 -0.31 23.03 2.68
N ALA A 313 0.12 22.80 1.44
CA ALA A 313 -0.75 22.56 0.30
C ALA A 313 -0.30 21.32 -0.48
N THR A 314 -1.24 20.62 -1.09
CA THR A 314 -0.95 19.47 -1.96
C THR A 314 -0.88 19.95 -3.40
N HIS A 315 0.33 20.03 -3.93
CA HIS A 315 0.60 20.26 -5.34
C HIS A 315 0.51 18.94 -6.10
N ARG A 316 -0.08 18.97 -7.29
CA ARG A 316 -0.23 17.78 -8.13
C ARG A 316 0.08 18.09 -9.59
N LEU A 317 0.84 17.21 -10.22
CA LEU A 317 1.07 17.14 -11.65
C LEU A 317 0.48 15.82 -12.18
N ASP A 318 -0.52 15.92 -13.05
CA ASP A 318 -0.91 14.82 -13.93
C ASP A 318 -0.18 14.96 -15.25
N TRP A 319 0.75 14.05 -15.50
CA TRP A 319 1.39 13.86 -16.79
C TRP A 319 0.73 12.66 -17.47
N LEU A 320 -0.10 12.94 -18.47
CA LEU A 320 -0.87 11.98 -19.25
C LEU A 320 -0.40 12.01 -20.71
N SER A 321 -0.84 11.03 -21.50
CA SER A 321 -0.60 11.05 -22.94
C SER A 321 -1.23 12.29 -23.58
N GLY A 322 -0.38 13.19 -24.09
CA GLY A 322 -0.81 14.43 -24.75
C GLY A 322 -1.34 15.54 -23.83
N MET A 323 -1.25 15.40 -22.50
CA MET A 323 -1.70 16.42 -21.55
C MET A 323 -0.85 16.47 -20.27
N SER A 324 -0.42 17.67 -19.88
CA SER A 324 0.06 17.97 -18.52
C SER A 324 -0.98 18.83 -17.79
N ARG A 325 -1.31 18.50 -16.54
CA ARG A 325 -2.32 19.24 -15.77
C ARG A 325 -1.89 19.43 -14.33
N TRP A 326 -2.05 20.65 -13.83
CA TRP A 326 -1.60 21.04 -12.51
C TRP A 326 -2.76 21.35 -11.58
N PHE A 327 -2.64 20.93 -10.33
CA PHE A 327 -3.62 21.18 -9.29
C PHE A 327 -2.97 21.60 -7.97
N VAL A 328 -3.76 22.31 -7.16
CA VAL A 328 -3.43 22.64 -5.77
C VAL A 328 -4.66 22.35 -4.92
N ASN A 329 -4.50 21.52 -3.88
CA ASN A 329 -5.61 21.07 -3.03
C ASN A 329 -6.82 20.54 -3.83
N SER A 330 -6.54 19.75 -4.87
CA SER A 330 -7.52 19.19 -5.82
C SER A 330 -8.23 20.20 -6.73
N GLN A 331 -7.90 21.49 -6.66
CA GLN A 331 -8.40 22.50 -7.59
C GLN A 331 -7.45 22.63 -8.78
N ILE A 332 -7.98 22.51 -9.99
CA ILE A 332 -7.20 22.69 -11.21
C ILE A 332 -6.65 24.12 -11.27
N GLN A 333 -5.36 24.26 -11.56
CA GLN A 333 -4.70 25.54 -11.75
C GLN A 333 -4.44 25.80 -13.23
N ASP A 334 -4.01 24.78 -13.97
CA ASP A 334 -3.68 24.90 -15.38
C ASP A 334 -3.69 23.54 -16.11
N SER A 335 -3.76 23.55 -17.45
CA SER A 335 -3.64 22.38 -18.31
C SER A 335 -3.00 22.73 -19.66
N LYS A 336 -2.04 21.92 -20.11
CA LYS A 336 -1.29 22.12 -21.36
C LYS A 336 -1.29 20.86 -22.21
N THR A 337 -1.56 21.03 -23.50
CA THR A 337 -1.33 20.02 -24.55
C THR A 337 -0.09 20.32 -25.39
N TYR A 338 0.50 21.50 -25.21
CA TYR A 338 1.70 21.91 -25.92
C TYR A 338 2.94 21.37 -25.19
N ARG A 339 3.86 20.76 -25.95
CA ARG A 339 5.15 20.23 -25.46
C ARG A 339 5.05 19.24 -24.28
N VAL A 340 3.95 18.50 -24.18
CA VAL A 340 3.82 17.47 -23.14
C VAL A 340 4.95 16.45 -23.30
N PRO A 341 5.70 16.10 -22.24
CA PRO A 341 6.77 15.13 -22.32
C PRO A 341 6.29 13.78 -22.88
N GLU A 342 7.06 13.19 -23.80
CA GLU A 342 6.74 11.89 -24.43
C GLU A 342 7.69 10.77 -23.98
N LEU A 343 8.87 11.15 -23.49
CA LEU A 343 9.92 10.22 -23.08
C LEU A 343 9.75 9.82 -21.62
N GLU A 344 10.15 8.59 -21.32
CA GLU A 344 10.22 8.10 -19.95
C GLU A 344 11.09 9.02 -19.08
N SER A 345 10.65 9.31 -17.87
CA SER A 345 11.28 10.32 -17.01
C SER A 345 11.48 9.77 -15.60
N MET A 346 12.38 10.39 -14.86
CA MET A 346 12.39 10.33 -13.39
C MET A 346 11.54 11.46 -12.81
N ILE A 347 11.26 11.39 -11.50
CA ILE A 347 10.72 12.51 -10.74
C ILE A 347 11.83 13.14 -9.91
N VAL A 348 11.89 14.47 -9.90
CA VAL A 348 12.88 15.24 -9.17
C VAL A 348 12.19 16.28 -8.28
N LEU A 349 12.66 16.38 -7.04
CA LEU A 349 12.32 17.47 -6.13
C LEU A 349 13.59 18.15 -5.68
N ASN A 350 13.68 19.47 -5.83
CA ASN A 350 14.84 20.23 -5.39
C ASN A 350 14.48 21.57 -4.74
N LEU A 351 15.46 22.11 -4.02
CA LEU A 351 15.46 23.47 -3.51
C LEU A 351 16.83 24.04 -3.80
N TRP A 352 16.91 25.07 -4.65
CA TRP A 352 18.17 25.56 -5.18
C TRP A 352 18.22 27.07 -5.38
N SER A 353 19.44 27.61 -5.47
CA SER A 353 19.71 29.03 -5.69
C SER A 353 21.05 29.18 -6.39
N ASP A 354 21.08 29.94 -7.48
CA ASP A 354 22.28 30.19 -8.28
C ASP A 354 22.76 31.64 -8.21
N GLY A 355 22.08 32.48 -7.41
CA GLY A 355 22.33 33.92 -7.30
C GLY A 355 21.99 34.71 -8.56
N GLY A 356 21.39 34.05 -9.55
CA GLY A 356 21.12 34.59 -10.87
C GLY A 356 19.84 35.41 -10.93
N VAL A 357 19.53 35.90 -12.13
CA VAL A 357 18.31 36.67 -12.38
C VAL A 357 17.05 35.81 -12.20
N TRP A 358 17.15 34.48 -12.26
CA TRP A 358 16.01 33.59 -12.04
C TRP A 358 15.67 33.42 -10.57
N THR A 359 16.59 32.88 -9.75
CA THR A 359 16.30 32.62 -8.34
C THR A 359 16.39 33.88 -7.48
N GLY A 360 17.25 34.83 -7.86
CA GLY A 360 17.79 35.86 -6.97
C GLY A 360 18.93 35.32 -6.11
N ASP A 361 19.54 36.19 -5.29
CA ASP A 361 20.59 35.82 -4.34
C ASP A 361 20.05 35.81 -2.91
N ILE A 362 20.30 34.70 -2.21
CA ILE A 362 20.02 34.57 -0.78
C ILE A 362 21.10 35.36 -0.03
N LYS A 363 20.78 36.02 1.09
CA LYS A 363 21.83 36.71 1.85
C LYS A 363 22.77 35.69 2.49
N ILE A 364 24.06 36.03 2.51
CA ILE A 364 25.09 35.19 3.14
C ILE A 364 24.71 34.89 4.60
N GLY A 365 24.77 33.61 4.96
CA GLY A 365 24.39 33.08 6.28
C GLY A 365 22.92 32.70 6.41
N GLU A 366 22.04 33.10 5.49
CA GLU A 366 20.62 32.71 5.53
C GLU A 366 20.40 31.32 4.95
N SER A 367 19.32 30.68 5.42
CA SER A 367 18.86 29.37 4.94
C SER A 367 17.38 29.41 4.62
N ILE A 368 17.00 28.69 3.57
CA ILE A 368 15.62 28.46 3.15
C ILE A 368 15.33 26.98 3.31
N TYR A 369 14.13 26.64 3.79
CA TYR A 369 13.70 25.26 4.00
C TYR A 369 12.39 24.99 3.27
N MET A 370 12.32 23.86 2.59
CA MET A 370 11.09 23.29 2.06
C MET A 370 10.74 22.05 2.89
N GLY A 371 9.58 22.08 3.54
CA GLY A 371 9.04 20.93 4.27
C GLY A 371 8.08 20.13 3.39
N ILE A 372 8.13 18.80 3.50
CA ILE A 372 7.29 17.86 2.75
C ILE A 372 6.68 16.86 3.73
N GLU A 373 5.35 16.80 3.77
CA GLU A 373 4.59 15.85 4.61
C GLU A 373 4.42 14.49 3.94
N TYR A 374 4.15 14.47 2.63
CA TYR A 374 4.09 13.23 1.87
C TYR A 374 4.37 13.45 0.39
N ILE A 375 4.79 12.38 -0.27
CA ILE A 375 4.85 12.24 -1.72
C ILE A 375 4.00 11.02 -2.10
N GLU A 376 3.06 11.19 -3.01
CA GLU A 376 2.23 10.12 -3.56
C GLU A 376 2.44 10.07 -5.07
N LEU A 377 2.71 8.88 -5.60
CA LEU A 377 2.97 8.67 -7.01
C LEU A 377 2.16 7.49 -7.54
N VAL A 378 1.37 7.77 -8.57
CA VAL A 378 0.68 6.76 -9.36
C VAL A 378 1.24 6.82 -10.77
N TYR A 379 1.74 5.73 -11.34
CA TYR A 379 2.54 5.80 -12.57
C TYR A 379 2.50 4.52 -13.40
N ASN A 380 2.84 4.66 -14.68
CA ASN A 380 3.22 3.55 -15.56
C ASN A 380 4.72 3.62 -15.84
N ARG A 381 5.29 2.52 -16.30
CA ARG A 381 6.67 2.43 -16.78
C ARG A 381 6.68 2.16 -18.27
N SER A 382 7.71 2.60 -18.98
CA SER A 382 7.90 2.27 -20.40
C SER A 382 8.03 0.76 -20.68
N THR A 383 8.55 0.03 -19.70
CA THR A 383 8.67 -1.43 -19.71
C THR A 383 7.39 -2.15 -19.35
N ASP A 384 6.39 -1.43 -18.84
CA ASP A 384 5.07 -2.02 -18.69
C ASP A 384 4.63 -2.37 -20.10
N THR A 385 4.52 -3.67 -20.39
CA THR A 385 4.06 -4.13 -21.70
C THR A 385 2.82 -3.32 -22.07
N THR A 386 2.93 -2.52 -23.14
CA THR A 386 1.74 -2.13 -23.86
C THR A 386 0.96 -3.41 -24.09
N CYS A 387 -0.34 -3.43 -23.81
CA CYS A 387 -1.20 -4.54 -24.20
C CYS A 387 -1.34 -4.61 -25.75
N GLN A 388 -0.26 -4.35 -26.48
CA GLN A 388 -0.14 -4.28 -27.93
C GLN A 388 1.22 -4.91 -28.29
N ASN A 389 1.18 -6.09 -28.90
CA ASN A 389 2.32 -6.84 -29.48
C ASN A 389 2.95 -8.00 -28.67
N ALA A 390 2.17 -8.71 -27.86
CA ALA A 390 2.45 -10.15 -27.68
C ALA A 390 1.90 -10.89 -28.92
N SER A 391 2.76 -11.14 -29.90
CA SER A 391 2.51 -12.13 -30.94
C SER A 391 2.29 -13.49 -30.27
N PHE A 392 1.06 -13.99 -30.38
CA PHE A 392 0.62 -15.26 -29.81
C PHE A 392 1.38 -16.43 -30.46
N SER A 393 2.44 -16.90 -29.83
CA SER A 393 2.68 -18.34 -29.77
C SER A 393 1.83 -18.87 -28.62
N GLN A 394 0.69 -19.49 -28.98
CA GLN A 394 -0.28 -20.06 -28.05
C GLN A 394 0.38 -21.02 -27.03
N PRO A 395 0.12 -20.84 -25.72
CA PRO A 395 0.11 -21.94 -24.76
C PRO A 395 -1.33 -22.36 -24.47
N ASP A 396 -1.56 -23.67 -24.50
CA ASP A 396 -2.84 -24.37 -24.51
C ASP A 396 -3.95 -23.85 -23.55
N GLU A 397 -4.95 -23.16 -24.11
CA GLU A 397 -6.23 -22.85 -23.45
C GLU A 397 -7.19 -24.05 -23.37
N HIS A 398 -6.78 -25.25 -23.79
CA HIS A 398 -7.65 -26.43 -23.87
C HIS A 398 -8.05 -27.06 -22.53
N LEU A 399 -7.43 -26.71 -21.39
CA LEU A 399 -7.63 -27.42 -20.11
C LEU A 399 -8.66 -26.82 -19.15
N MET A 400 -9.19 -25.60 -19.40
CA MET A 400 -10.14 -24.94 -18.49
C MET A 400 -11.59 -24.85 -19.01
N PHE A 401 -11.86 -25.25 -20.25
CA PHE A 401 -13.20 -25.21 -20.86
C PHE A 401 -13.83 -26.59 -21.12
N SER A 402 -13.14 -27.70 -20.81
CA SER A 402 -13.65 -29.05 -21.10
C SER A 402 -14.74 -29.58 -20.15
N PHE A 403 -15.12 -28.87 -19.09
CA PHE A 403 -16.02 -29.42 -18.06
C PHE A 403 -17.50 -29.05 -18.22
N ALA A 404 -17.89 -28.38 -19.32
CA ALA A 404 -19.24 -27.81 -19.43
C ALA A 404 -20.10 -28.27 -20.62
N ASN A 405 -19.59 -29.02 -21.60
CA ASN A 405 -20.42 -29.46 -22.74
C ASN A 405 -20.22 -30.94 -23.06
N THR A 406 -21.06 -31.78 -22.45
CA THR A 406 -21.33 -33.13 -22.96
C THR A 406 -22.74 -33.14 -23.55
N SER A 407 -22.86 -32.81 -24.84
CA SER A 407 -23.99 -33.25 -25.65
C SER A 407 -23.72 -33.09 -27.15
N ILE A 408 -23.55 -34.25 -27.80
CA ILE A 408 -24.09 -34.70 -29.10
C ILE A 408 -23.95 -33.79 -30.35
N ILE A 409 -23.44 -34.41 -31.42
CA ILE A 409 -23.76 -34.31 -32.86
C ILE A 409 -22.66 -33.74 -33.80
N ASP A 410 -22.21 -34.66 -34.65
CA ASP A 410 -21.88 -34.66 -36.08
C ASP A 410 -21.01 -33.59 -36.77
N ASP A 411 -20.03 -34.18 -37.44
CA ASP A 411 -19.21 -33.86 -38.60
C ASP A 411 -19.91 -33.09 -39.75
N HIS A 412 -19.32 -31.98 -40.23
CA HIS A 412 -18.79 -31.84 -41.61
C HIS A 412 -18.56 -30.37 -42.10
N SER A 413 -17.52 -30.27 -42.95
CA SER A 413 -17.22 -29.33 -44.06
C SER A 413 -16.68 -27.91 -43.81
N SER A 414 -15.36 -27.77 -44.02
CA SER A 414 -14.64 -26.93 -45.02
C SER A 414 -15.20 -25.58 -45.50
N ASP A 415 -14.40 -24.49 -45.41
CA ASP A 415 -13.68 -23.90 -46.56
C ASP A 415 -12.95 -22.57 -46.23
N GLU A 416 -11.98 -22.25 -47.09
CA GLU A 416 -10.89 -21.27 -46.99
C GLU A 416 -11.23 -19.79 -47.28
N ASN A 417 -10.30 -18.93 -46.84
CA ASN A 417 -9.80 -17.67 -47.45
C ASN A 417 -10.71 -16.43 -47.61
N SER A 418 -10.25 -15.30 -47.04
CA SER A 418 -9.88 -14.07 -47.79
C SER A 418 -9.56 -12.91 -46.85
N SER A 419 -8.44 -12.25 -47.13
CA SER A 419 -7.94 -10.98 -46.59
C SER A 419 -8.86 -9.77 -46.87
N ASP A 420 -8.98 -8.85 -45.93
CA ASP A 420 -8.90 -7.40 -46.21
C ASP A 420 -8.63 -6.59 -44.91
N GLU A 421 -7.64 -5.70 -44.98
CA GLU A 421 -7.27 -4.76 -43.91
C GLU A 421 -8.16 -3.50 -43.99
N THR A 422 -8.89 -3.20 -42.93
CA THR A 422 -9.42 -1.83 -42.71
C THR A 422 -9.11 -1.36 -41.30
N LEU A 423 -8.27 -0.33 -41.25
CA LEU A 423 -7.84 0.44 -40.09
C LEU A 423 -9.04 1.16 -39.44
N SER A 424 -9.59 0.60 -38.36
CA SER A 424 -10.61 1.26 -37.53
C SER A 424 -10.00 1.82 -36.24
N GLN A 425 -10.17 3.12 -36.03
CA GLN A 425 -9.80 3.88 -34.84
C GLN A 425 -10.22 3.18 -33.54
N ILE A 426 -9.25 2.88 -32.68
CA ILE A 426 -9.49 2.28 -31.36
C ILE A 426 -9.82 3.40 -30.38
N THR A 427 -11.11 3.59 -30.09
CA THR A 427 -11.57 4.38 -28.94
C THR A 427 -11.48 3.50 -27.70
N THR A 428 -10.74 3.94 -26.68
CA THR A 428 -10.58 3.20 -25.42
C THR A 428 -11.90 3.15 -24.63
N PRO A 429 -12.23 2.01 -23.96
CA PRO A 429 -13.48 1.89 -23.21
C PRO A 429 -13.40 2.67 -21.89
N GLN A 430 -14.28 3.66 -21.75
CA GLN A 430 -14.53 4.36 -20.48
C GLN A 430 -15.06 3.39 -19.41
N PRO A 431 -14.71 3.57 -18.13
CA PRO A 431 -15.30 2.79 -17.05
C PRO A 431 -16.81 3.05 -17.02
N SER A 432 -17.59 1.99 -16.86
CA SER A 432 -19.05 2.12 -16.80
C SER A 432 -19.43 3.07 -15.67
N LYS A 433 -20.39 3.98 -15.91
CA LYS A 433 -20.94 4.88 -14.88
C LYS A 433 -21.13 4.23 -13.48
N PRO A 434 -21.63 2.98 -13.36
CA PRO A 434 -21.75 2.30 -12.07
C PRO A 434 -20.44 2.13 -11.28
N PHE A 435 -19.29 1.99 -11.95
CA PHE A 435 -17.98 1.85 -11.30
C PHE A 435 -17.52 3.19 -10.72
N TYR A 436 -17.68 4.28 -11.47
CA TYR A 436 -17.41 5.62 -10.97
C TYR A 436 -18.31 5.96 -9.78
N ASP A 437 -19.61 5.67 -9.91
CA ASP A 437 -20.57 5.87 -8.83
C ASP A 437 -20.15 5.07 -7.59
N ALA A 438 -19.74 3.80 -7.74
CA ALA A 438 -19.27 2.98 -6.61
C ALA A 438 -18.04 3.58 -5.90
N LEU A 439 -17.05 4.08 -6.66
CA LEU A 439 -15.86 4.72 -6.07
C LEU A 439 -16.19 6.05 -5.37
N LEU A 440 -17.07 6.86 -5.96
CA LEU A 440 -17.54 8.10 -5.35
C LEU A 440 -18.23 7.81 -4.01
N HIS A 441 -19.17 6.86 -3.99
CA HIS A 441 -19.87 6.50 -2.76
C HIS A 441 -18.92 5.86 -1.73
N LYS A 442 -17.90 5.09 -2.17
CA LYS A 442 -16.83 4.59 -1.29
C LYS A 442 -16.12 5.75 -0.58
N GLN A 443 -15.72 6.77 -1.33
CA GLN A 443 -15.03 7.95 -0.80
C GLN A 443 -15.93 8.78 0.12
N GLU A 444 -17.18 9.02 -0.27
CA GLU A 444 -18.16 9.74 0.54
C GLU A 444 -18.41 9.04 1.86
N ALA A 445 -18.61 7.71 1.85
CA ALA A 445 -18.79 6.93 3.06
C ALA A 445 -17.59 7.01 4.01
N LEU A 446 -16.34 6.98 3.50
CA LEU A 446 -15.13 7.21 4.31
C LEU A 446 -15.08 8.62 4.90
N CYS A 447 -15.47 9.64 4.14
CA CYS A 447 -15.58 11.02 4.63
C CYS A 447 -16.63 11.17 5.74
N HIS A 448 -17.80 10.53 5.58
CA HIS A 448 -18.85 10.53 6.61
C HIS A 448 -18.38 9.85 7.90
N ILE A 449 -17.78 8.67 7.80
CA ILE A 449 -17.17 7.97 8.94
C ILE A 449 -16.17 8.89 9.66
N ARG A 450 -15.27 9.56 8.92
CA ARG A 450 -14.30 10.49 9.50
C ARG A 450 -14.96 11.66 10.25
N ASN A 451 -15.97 12.28 9.64
CA ASN A 451 -16.67 13.42 10.24
C ASN A 451 -17.45 13.02 11.50
N GLU A 452 -18.05 11.83 11.50
CA GLU A 452 -18.75 11.27 12.65
C GLU A 452 -17.81 11.10 13.85
N PHE A 453 -16.55 10.72 13.59
CA PHE A 453 -15.53 10.56 14.65
C PHE A 453 -14.95 11.88 15.17
N GLN A 454 -15.03 12.96 14.40
CA GLN A 454 -14.56 14.27 14.84
C GLN A 454 -15.59 15.01 15.71
N ASN A 455 -16.87 14.59 15.70
CA ASN A 455 -17.96 15.24 16.43
C ASN A 455 -18.51 14.35 17.56
N PRO A 456 -18.01 14.50 18.81
CA PRO A 456 -18.37 13.61 19.93
C PRO A 456 -19.81 13.74 20.44
N ASN A 457 -20.58 14.75 20.02
CA ASN A 457 -21.89 15.07 20.60
C ASN A 457 -23.11 14.50 19.84
N VAL A 458 -22.93 13.88 18.66
CA VAL A 458 -24.05 13.39 17.80
C VAL A 458 -23.72 12.04 17.14
N ALA A 459 -22.89 11.20 17.75
CA ALA A 459 -22.35 10.03 17.07
C ALA A 459 -23.36 8.87 16.94
N ASN A 460 -23.83 8.61 15.72
CA ASN A 460 -24.50 7.38 15.31
C ASN A 460 -23.48 6.23 15.24
N HIS A 461 -23.09 5.73 16.41
CA HIS A 461 -22.06 4.70 16.56
C HIS A 461 -22.39 3.40 15.81
N ASP A 462 -23.65 2.94 15.84
CA ASP A 462 -24.07 1.72 15.15
C ASP A 462 -23.94 1.86 13.63
N GLY A 463 -24.29 3.02 13.08
CA GLY A 463 -24.13 3.32 11.65
C GLY A 463 -22.67 3.34 11.22
N ALA A 464 -21.78 3.93 12.04
CA ALA A 464 -20.35 3.95 11.77
C ALA A 464 -19.73 2.54 11.84
N ILE A 465 -20.12 1.74 12.84
CA ILE A 465 -19.67 0.34 12.99
C ILE A 465 -20.12 -0.51 11.80
N ALA A 466 -21.40 -0.42 11.42
CA ALA A 466 -21.94 -1.13 10.26
C ALA A 466 -21.23 -0.72 8.97
N ALA A 467 -20.93 0.57 8.79
CA ALA A 467 -20.20 1.05 7.62
C ALA A 467 -18.76 0.50 7.56
N VAL A 468 -18.02 0.52 8.68
CA VAL A 468 -16.67 -0.06 8.74
C VAL A 468 -16.69 -1.57 8.46
N LEU A 469 -17.68 -2.30 8.98
CA LEU A 469 -17.88 -3.72 8.64
C LEU A 469 -18.14 -3.93 7.15
N MET A 470 -18.96 -3.08 6.53
CA MET A 470 -19.20 -3.13 5.09
C MET A 470 -17.94 -2.85 4.27
N PHE A 471 -17.04 -2.01 4.75
CA PHE A 471 -15.74 -1.82 4.11
C PHE A 471 -14.89 -3.09 4.14
N ILE A 472 -14.85 -3.83 5.25
CA ILE A 472 -14.15 -5.13 5.30
C ILE A 472 -14.71 -6.07 4.23
N TRP A 473 -16.04 -6.15 4.08
CA TRP A 473 -16.68 -6.94 3.03
C TRP A 473 -16.34 -6.47 1.62
N LEU A 474 -16.31 -5.16 1.38
CA LEU A 474 -15.92 -4.58 0.10
C LEU A 474 -14.48 -4.94 -0.25
N GLU A 475 -13.56 -4.87 0.73
CA GLU A 475 -12.16 -5.27 0.51
C GLU A 475 -12.03 -6.76 0.17
N LEU A 476 -12.87 -7.63 0.73
CA LEU A 476 -12.92 -9.06 0.35
C LEU A 476 -13.47 -9.28 -1.05
N MET A 477 -14.49 -8.50 -1.44
CA MET A 477 -15.02 -8.53 -2.81
C MET A 477 -14.01 -8.03 -3.83
N ASP A 478 -13.16 -7.07 -3.46
CA ASP A 478 -12.16 -6.48 -4.35
C ASP A 478 -10.90 -7.36 -4.47
N SER A 479 -10.20 -7.62 -3.36
CA SER A 479 -8.94 -8.37 -3.38
C SER A 479 -8.65 -9.26 -2.16
N GLY A 480 -9.02 -8.84 -0.96
CA GLY A 480 -8.61 -9.45 0.30
C GLY A 480 -7.16 -9.18 0.71
N ARG A 481 -6.49 -8.18 0.11
CA ARG A 481 -5.06 -7.84 0.35
C ARG A 481 -4.91 -6.52 1.10
N ASP A 482 -4.11 -6.49 2.16
CA ASP A 482 -3.61 -5.33 2.93
C ASP A 482 -4.66 -4.40 3.60
N SER A 483 -5.53 -3.77 2.82
CA SER A 483 -6.42 -2.66 3.21
C SER A 483 -7.44 -3.02 4.30
N TRP A 484 -7.94 -4.26 4.31
CA TRP A 484 -8.93 -4.75 5.28
C TRP A 484 -8.46 -4.58 6.73
N ARG A 485 -7.15 -4.57 6.99
CA ARG A 485 -6.56 -4.41 8.33
C ARG A 485 -6.85 -3.07 8.95
N TYR A 486 -6.84 -2.02 8.14
CA TYR A 486 -7.16 -0.67 8.63
C TYR A 486 -8.61 -0.62 9.11
N HIS A 487 -9.53 -1.26 8.38
CA HIS A 487 -10.93 -1.36 8.76
C HIS A 487 -11.14 -2.24 10.00
N LEU A 488 -10.47 -3.39 10.10
CA LEU A 488 -10.55 -4.25 11.28
C LEU A 488 -10.00 -3.57 12.55
N THR A 489 -8.90 -2.84 12.41
CA THR A 489 -8.30 -2.06 13.52
C THR A 489 -9.21 -0.89 13.92
N ALA A 490 -9.76 -0.18 12.94
CA ALA A 490 -10.73 0.88 13.19
C ALA A 490 -11.96 0.33 13.93
N LEU A 491 -12.51 -0.79 13.46
CA LEU A 491 -13.67 -1.46 14.06
C LEU A 491 -13.43 -1.77 15.55
N ARG A 492 -12.30 -2.39 15.89
CA ARG A 492 -11.90 -2.65 17.29
C ARG A 492 -11.92 -1.37 18.13
N ASN A 493 -11.23 -0.33 17.64
CA ASN A 493 -11.09 0.93 18.36
C ASN A 493 -12.42 1.64 18.57
N ILE A 494 -13.31 1.60 17.58
CA ILE A 494 -14.64 2.21 17.63
C ILE A 494 -15.51 1.45 18.63
N MET A 495 -15.56 0.13 18.51
CA MET A 495 -16.33 -0.73 19.41
C MET A 495 -15.90 -0.51 20.87
N GLN A 496 -14.60 -0.49 21.15
CA GLN A 496 -14.09 -0.25 22.50
C GLN A 496 -14.38 1.16 23.03
N LYS A 497 -14.29 2.21 22.20
CA LYS A 497 -14.52 3.60 22.64
C LYS A 497 -16.00 3.95 22.78
N SER A 498 -16.84 3.44 21.89
CA SER A 498 -18.25 3.86 21.76
C SER A 498 -19.22 3.05 22.61
N LEU A 499 -18.95 1.77 22.83
CA LEU A 499 -19.92 0.85 23.44
C LEU A 499 -19.51 0.42 24.86
N PHE A 500 -18.22 0.37 25.17
CA PHE A 500 -17.73 -0.03 26.50
C PHE A 500 -18.22 0.88 27.65
N PRO A 501 -18.19 2.23 27.55
CA PRO A 501 -18.64 3.11 28.64
C PRO A 501 -20.17 3.11 28.85
N VAL A 502 -20.93 2.78 27.80
CA VAL A 502 -22.40 2.70 27.83
C VAL A 502 -22.84 1.41 28.55
N LEU A 503 -22.14 0.29 28.31
CA LEU A 503 -22.41 -0.99 28.93
C LEU A 503 -22.11 -1.01 30.45
N GLU A 504 -21.10 -0.26 30.88
CA GLU A 504 -20.64 -0.22 32.28
C GLU A 504 -21.61 0.57 33.20
N ASN A 505 -22.27 1.60 32.67
CA ASN A 505 -23.17 2.47 33.42
C ASN A 505 -24.63 1.97 33.49
N ALA A 506 -25.04 1.05 32.61
CA ALA A 506 -26.43 0.62 32.50
C ALA A 506 -26.75 -0.62 33.36
N LYS A 507 -26.94 -0.45 34.67
CA LYS A 507 -27.48 -1.50 35.55
C LYS A 507 -28.97 -1.83 35.33
N SER A 508 -29.69 -1.13 34.44
CA SER A 508 -31.16 -1.25 34.30
C SER A 508 -31.71 -1.08 32.86
N PHE A 509 -30.95 -1.41 31.82
CA PHE A 509 -31.42 -1.25 30.43
C PHE A 509 -31.13 -2.48 29.55
N MET A 510 -31.45 -3.68 30.06
CA MET A 510 -31.04 -4.95 29.46
C MET A 510 -31.98 -5.56 28.40
N SER A 511 -33.08 -4.93 28.00
CA SER A 511 -34.01 -5.56 27.02
C SER A 511 -34.03 -4.93 25.63
N THR A 512 -33.34 -3.80 25.39
CA THR A 512 -33.48 -3.04 24.12
C THR A 512 -32.17 -2.90 23.34
N PHE A 513 -31.03 -3.35 23.86
CA PHE A 513 -29.70 -3.17 23.25
C PHE A 513 -28.84 -4.46 23.23
N SER A 514 -29.39 -5.59 22.76
CA SER A 514 -28.69 -6.90 22.82
C SER A 514 -28.28 -7.50 21.45
N SER A 515 -29.06 -7.39 20.37
CA SER A 515 -28.73 -8.14 19.14
C SER A 515 -27.63 -7.55 18.24
N SER A 516 -27.58 -6.22 18.05
CA SER A 516 -26.60 -5.61 17.12
C SER A 516 -25.17 -5.67 17.64
N CYS A 517 -24.95 -5.47 18.94
CA CYS A 517 -23.62 -5.53 19.55
C CYS A 517 -23.07 -6.95 19.55
N GLU A 518 -23.91 -7.93 19.89
CA GLU A 518 -23.57 -9.36 19.79
C GLU A 518 -23.19 -9.71 18.34
N TYR A 519 -23.96 -9.23 17.35
CA TYR A 519 -23.62 -9.42 15.93
C TYR A 519 -22.27 -8.82 15.53
N PHE A 520 -22.01 -7.57 15.95
CA PHE A 520 -20.73 -6.91 15.67
C PHE A 520 -19.56 -7.64 16.34
N GLU A 521 -19.73 -8.10 17.58
CA GLU A 521 -18.73 -8.86 18.33
C GLU A 521 -18.42 -10.20 17.66
N MET A 522 -19.45 -10.97 17.29
CA MET A 522 -19.27 -12.24 16.57
C MET A 522 -18.59 -12.05 15.21
N THR A 523 -18.98 -11.02 14.47
CA THR A 523 -18.41 -10.71 13.15
C THR A 523 -16.95 -10.27 13.27
N TYR A 524 -16.65 -9.42 14.26
CA TYR A 524 -15.27 -9.04 14.59
C TYR A 524 -14.43 -10.25 14.99
N ALA A 525 -14.97 -11.16 15.82
CA ALA A 525 -14.27 -12.38 16.23
C ALA A 525 -13.87 -13.24 15.03
N ILE A 526 -14.76 -13.43 14.05
CA ILE A 526 -14.45 -14.19 12.83
C ILE A 526 -13.32 -13.52 12.02
N PHE A 527 -13.41 -12.21 11.79
CA PHE A 527 -12.37 -11.50 11.03
C PHE A 527 -11.03 -11.44 11.75
N ASP A 528 -11.02 -11.28 13.08
CA ASP A 528 -9.79 -11.32 13.86
C ASP A 528 -9.19 -12.73 13.93
N ILE A 529 -10.00 -13.77 14.14
CA ILE A 529 -9.50 -15.14 14.31
C ILE A 529 -9.09 -15.75 12.98
N ILE A 530 -10.04 -15.89 12.04
CA ILE A 530 -9.79 -16.55 10.75
C ILE A 530 -9.15 -15.55 9.78
N GLY A 531 -9.67 -14.33 9.72
CA GLY A 531 -9.23 -13.37 8.72
C GLY A 531 -7.78 -12.92 8.90
N SER A 532 -7.22 -13.07 10.10
CA SER A 532 -5.82 -12.77 10.37
C SER A 532 -4.93 -14.01 10.50
N THR A 533 -5.29 -15.19 9.97
CA THR A 533 -4.42 -16.39 10.05
C THR A 533 -3.17 -16.30 9.18
N PHE A 534 -3.21 -15.56 8.06
CA PHE A 534 -2.08 -15.45 7.11
C PHE A 534 -1.28 -14.17 7.29
N VAL A 535 -1.32 -13.65 8.51
CA VAL A 535 -0.72 -12.40 8.95
C VAL A 535 0.47 -12.73 9.81
N LYS A 536 1.65 -12.17 9.50
CA LYS A 536 2.81 -12.34 10.37
C LYS A 536 2.48 -11.76 11.75
N PRO A 537 2.42 -12.57 12.81
CA PRO A 537 2.05 -12.05 14.12
C PRO A 537 3.15 -11.13 14.67
N MET A 538 2.77 -9.92 15.10
CA MET A 538 3.66 -8.98 15.77
C MET A 538 3.72 -9.26 17.27
N GLN A 539 4.87 -9.16 17.91
CA GLN A 539 4.96 -9.29 19.37
C GLN A 539 4.62 -7.96 20.07
N PRO A 540 3.83 -7.97 21.16
CA PRO A 540 3.15 -9.14 21.74
C PRO A 540 1.83 -9.47 21.00
N SER A 541 1.67 -10.71 20.52
CA SER A 541 0.39 -11.19 19.99
C SER A 541 -0.35 -12.00 21.06
N HIS A 542 -1.63 -11.68 21.25
CA HIS A 542 -2.49 -12.37 22.21
C HIS A 542 -3.62 -13.10 21.47
N ALA A 543 -4.14 -14.15 22.10
CA ALA A 543 -5.33 -14.83 21.62
C ALA A 543 -6.51 -13.86 21.60
N TYR A 544 -7.52 -14.17 20.78
CA TYR A 544 -8.73 -13.38 20.73
C TYR A 544 -9.33 -13.18 22.13
N GLN A 545 -9.69 -11.94 22.43
CA GLN A 545 -10.39 -11.54 23.65
C GLN A 545 -11.64 -10.78 23.26
N PRO A 546 -12.81 -11.10 23.84
CA PRO A 546 -14.01 -10.33 23.62
C PRO A 546 -13.81 -8.84 23.96
N LEU A 547 -14.32 -7.95 23.11
CA LEU A 547 -14.22 -6.51 23.29
C LEU A 547 -15.22 -6.01 24.35
N PHE A 548 -16.29 -6.76 24.61
CA PHE A 548 -17.35 -6.41 25.57
C PHE A 548 -17.49 -7.43 26.69
N THR A 549 -17.50 -6.95 27.93
CA THR A 549 -17.36 -7.77 29.14
C THR A 549 -18.69 -8.13 29.79
N LYS A 550 -19.22 -9.32 29.44
CA LYS A 550 -19.99 -10.24 30.33
C LYS A 550 -19.92 -11.71 29.88
N MET A 551 -19.58 -11.98 28.62
CA MET A 551 -19.48 -13.35 28.05
C MET A 551 -18.03 -13.82 27.99
N SER A 552 -17.81 -15.12 28.16
CA SER A 552 -16.48 -15.71 27.97
C SER A 552 -16.16 -15.82 26.47
N THR A 553 -14.87 -15.98 26.12
CA THR A 553 -14.46 -16.19 24.72
C THR A 553 -15.25 -17.31 24.07
N ILE A 554 -15.42 -18.45 24.75
CA ILE A 554 -16.11 -19.61 24.18
C ILE A 554 -17.60 -19.33 23.92
N ASP A 555 -18.26 -18.53 24.76
CA ASP A 555 -19.67 -18.17 24.56
C ASP A 555 -19.85 -17.33 23.28
N ILE A 556 -18.96 -16.35 23.05
CA ILE A 556 -18.98 -15.56 21.80
C ILE A 556 -18.74 -16.46 20.58
N LEU A 557 -17.83 -17.43 20.69
CA LEU A 557 -17.55 -18.33 19.57
C LEU A 557 -18.71 -19.30 19.30
N GLN A 558 -19.44 -19.75 20.32
CA GLN A 558 -20.67 -20.55 20.16
C GLN A 558 -21.80 -19.75 19.50
N LEU A 559 -21.92 -18.47 19.86
CA LEU A 559 -22.83 -17.57 19.15
C LEU A 559 -22.38 -17.38 17.70
N ALA A 560 -21.07 -17.17 17.46
CA ALA A 560 -20.53 -17.00 16.12
C ALA A 560 -20.76 -18.25 15.23
N GLU A 561 -20.56 -19.45 15.79
CA GLU A 561 -20.85 -20.72 15.11
C GLU A 561 -22.31 -20.78 14.61
N SER A 562 -23.26 -20.34 15.43
CA SER A 562 -24.70 -20.48 15.13
C SER A 562 -25.28 -19.32 14.32
N GLN A 563 -24.69 -18.13 14.37
CA GLN A 563 -25.29 -16.89 13.83
C GLN A 563 -24.48 -16.23 12.72
N THR A 564 -23.26 -16.68 12.42
CA THR A 564 -22.43 -16.12 11.34
C THR A 564 -22.43 -16.99 10.08
N TRP A 565 -22.01 -16.40 8.96
CA TRP A 565 -21.93 -17.09 7.66
C TRP A 565 -20.82 -18.15 7.62
N ILE A 566 -19.83 -18.08 8.52
CA ILE A 566 -18.73 -19.03 8.57
C ILE A 566 -19.17 -20.37 9.13
N GLY A 567 -20.02 -20.40 10.16
CA GLY A 567 -20.52 -21.65 10.72
C GLY A 567 -19.45 -22.61 11.27
N CYS A 568 -18.21 -22.12 11.45
CA CYS A 568 -17.08 -22.89 11.95
C CYS A 568 -17.36 -23.32 13.40
N PRO A 569 -17.13 -24.59 13.76
CA PRO A 569 -17.28 -25.07 15.12
C PRO A 569 -16.54 -24.19 16.13
N ALA A 570 -17.20 -23.82 17.23
CA ALA A 570 -16.65 -22.90 18.23
C ALA A 570 -15.33 -23.41 18.83
N GLU A 571 -15.21 -24.72 19.06
CA GLU A 571 -13.98 -25.33 19.53
C GLU A 571 -12.82 -25.17 18.53
N LEU A 572 -13.09 -25.28 17.23
CA LEU A 572 -12.08 -25.08 16.19
C LEU A 572 -11.67 -23.60 16.07
N LEU A 573 -12.63 -22.67 16.13
CA LEU A 573 -12.34 -21.23 16.21
C LEU A 573 -11.46 -20.90 17.40
N TYR A 574 -11.75 -21.50 18.57
CA TYR A 574 -10.95 -21.30 19.77
C TYR A 574 -9.51 -21.79 19.58
N ILE A 575 -9.33 -22.97 19.00
CA ILE A 575 -8.01 -23.53 18.67
C ILE A 575 -7.24 -22.60 17.70
N ILE A 576 -7.87 -22.10 16.64
CA ILE A 576 -7.23 -21.14 15.70
C ILE A 576 -6.79 -19.87 16.43
N SER A 577 -7.63 -19.35 17.33
CA SER A 577 -7.33 -18.13 18.10
C SER A 577 -6.09 -18.28 18.99
N LEU A 578 -5.87 -19.47 19.54
CA LEU A 578 -4.69 -19.80 20.34
C LEU A 578 -3.46 -20.05 19.45
N ALA A 579 -3.63 -20.74 18.32
CA ALA A 579 -2.55 -21.05 17.38
C ALA A 579 -1.89 -19.80 16.77
N LYS A 580 -2.62 -18.67 16.68
CA LYS A 580 -2.10 -17.38 16.21
C LYS A 580 -1.11 -16.71 17.18
N THR A 581 -1.06 -17.14 18.43
CA THR A 581 -0.22 -16.51 19.46
C THR A 581 1.27 -16.79 19.24
N VAL A 582 2.13 -15.83 19.60
CA VAL A 582 3.59 -15.99 19.50
C VAL A 582 4.16 -16.36 20.88
N PRO A 583 4.73 -17.57 21.03
CA PRO A 583 5.43 -17.98 22.25
C PRO A 583 6.69 -17.15 22.44
N GLN A 584 7.04 -16.91 23.70
CA GLN A 584 8.26 -16.20 24.06
C GLN A 584 9.48 -17.14 24.11
N THR A 585 9.25 -18.45 24.25
CA THR A 585 10.32 -19.46 24.31
C THR A 585 9.97 -20.71 23.48
N ALA A 586 10.99 -21.46 23.07
CA ALA A 586 10.80 -22.72 22.33
C ALA A 586 10.01 -23.75 23.16
N GLU A 587 10.24 -23.83 24.47
CA GLU A 587 9.50 -24.72 25.38
C GLU A 587 8.02 -24.34 25.51
N GLN A 588 7.69 -23.04 25.54
CA GLN A 588 6.31 -22.58 25.45
C GLN A 588 5.68 -22.97 24.10
N GLY A 589 6.44 -22.88 23.00
CA GLY A 589 6.00 -23.30 21.68
C GLY A 589 5.68 -24.80 21.60
N LYS A 590 6.55 -25.66 22.15
CA LYS A 590 6.30 -27.10 22.26
C LYS A 590 5.06 -27.41 23.10
N SER A 591 4.95 -26.81 24.28
CA SER A 591 3.80 -26.99 25.17
C SER A 591 2.49 -26.55 24.51
N LEU A 592 2.50 -25.41 23.81
CA LEU A 592 1.37 -24.92 23.05
C LEU A 592 0.98 -25.87 21.92
N LYS A 593 1.93 -26.37 21.12
CA LYS A 593 1.67 -27.38 20.08
C LYS A 593 0.98 -28.61 20.66
N THR A 594 1.49 -29.19 21.74
CA THR A 594 0.90 -30.35 22.41
C THR A 594 -0.52 -30.06 22.91
N HIS A 595 -0.75 -28.88 23.50
CA HIS A 595 -2.07 -28.47 23.96
C HIS A 595 -3.06 -28.33 22.80
N LEU A 596 -2.68 -27.67 21.71
CA LEU A 596 -3.51 -27.47 20.52
C LEU A 596 -3.86 -28.80 19.85
N THR A 597 -2.88 -29.69 19.66
CA THR A 597 -3.09 -31.02 19.07
C THR A 597 -4.02 -31.86 19.94
N SER A 598 -3.81 -31.88 21.26
CA SER A 598 -4.69 -32.60 22.20
C SER A 598 -6.13 -32.08 22.13
N HIS A 599 -6.32 -30.76 22.12
CA HIS A 599 -7.65 -30.16 22.01
C HIS A 599 -8.30 -30.51 20.66
N LEU A 600 -7.55 -30.44 19.55
CA LEU A 600 -8.05 -30.82 18.23
C LEU A 600 -8.45 -32.30 18.15
N THR A 601 -7.68 -33.22 18.74
CA THR A 601 -8.02 -34.66 18.77
C THR A 601 -9.31 -34.96 19.54
N SER A 602 -9.67 -34.11 20.51
CA SER A 602 -10.89 -34.25 21.31
C SER A 602 -12.15 -33.84 20.54
N PHE A 603 -12.00 -33.00 19.51
CA PHE A 603 -13.12 -32.54 18.67
C PHE A 603 -13.62 -33.68 17.78
N SER A 604 -14.93 -33.94 17.82
CA SER A 604 -15.58 -34.98 17.02
C SER A 604 -16.50 -34.35 15.96
N PRO A 605 -16.11 -34.33 14.66
CA PRO A 605 -16.95 -33.83 13.59
C PRO A 605 -18.33 -34.49 13.55
N ARG A 606 -18.39 -35.80 13.85
CA ARG A 606 -19.64 -36.55 13.91
C ARG A 606 -20.57 -36.07 15.02
N ARG A 607 -20.04 -35.86 16.24
CA ARG A 607 -20.86 -35.37 17.36
C ARG A 607 -21.37 -33.95 17.08
N TRP A 608 -20.50 -33.09 16.55
CA TRP A 608 -20.86 -31.72 16.18
C TRP A 608 -21.96 -31.70 15.10
N ALA A 609 -21.84 -32.53 14.07
CA ALA A 609 -22.84 -32.61 13.01
C ALA A 609 -24.21 -33.09 13.51
N ILE A 610 -24.23 -34.07 14.42
CA ILE A 610 -25.47 -34.62 15.03
C ILE A 610 -26.15 -33.59 15.95
N ALA A 611 -25.37 -32.75 16.64
CA ALA A 611 -25.91 -31.71 17.53
C ALA A 611 -26.66 -30.60 16.77
N GLY A 612 -26.58 -30.57 15.44
CA GLY A 612 -27.27 -29.60 14.61
C GLY A 612 -28.80 -29.72 14.64
N PRO A 613 -29.53 -28.61 14.48
CA PRO A 613 -30.99 -28.61 14.56
C PRO A 613 -31.68 -29.22 13.32
N ASP A 614 -30.97 -29.36 12.19
CA ASP A 614 -31.51 -29.82 10.92
C ASP A 614 -30.86 -31.14 10.46
N ILE A 615 -31.62 -32.24 10.58
CA ILE A 615 -31.20 -33.60 10.18
C ILE A 615 -30.92 -33.68 8.68
N ALA A 616 -31.60 -32.90 7.84
CA ALA A 616 -31.38 -32.91 6.39
C ALA A 616 -29.99 -32.39 6.01
N ARG A 617 -29.36 -31.59 6.90
CA ARG A 617 -28.01 -31.05 6.73
C ARG A 617 -26.93 -31.84 7.46
N LEU A 618 -27.24 -33.02 7.99
CA LEU A 618 -26.30 -33.84 8.76
C LEU A 618 -25.02 -34.14 7.97
N MET A 619 -25.14 -34.60 6.72
CA MET A 619 -23.98 -34.96 5.90
C MET A 619 -23.14 -33.73 5.48
N PRO A 620 -23.72 -32.63 4.97
CA PRO A 620 -22.98 -31.39 4.74
C PRO A 620 -22.25 -30.89 6.00
N ARG A 621 -22.91 -30.89 7.17
CA ARG A 621 -22.27 -30.49 8.45
C ARG A 621 -21.11 -31.40 8.83
N TYR A 622 -21.24 -32.70 8.63
CA TYR A 622 -20.18 -33.66 8.92
C TYR A 622 -18.96 -33.41 8.03
N HIS A 623 -19.15 -33.29 6.72
CA HIS A 623 -18.07 -32.99 5.78
C HIS A 623 -17.42 -31.63 6.06
N PHE A 624 -18.23 -30.62 6.36
CA PHE A 624 -17.77 -29.30 6.74
C PHE A 624 -16.88 -29.33 7.99
N ALA A 625 -17.33 -30.00 9.06
CA ALA A 625 -16.57 -30.12 10.29
C ALA A 625 -15.28 -30.94 10.12
N CYS A 626 -15.27 -31.96 9.27
CA CYS A 626 -14.06 -32.70 8.93
C CYS A 626 -13.06 -31.80 8.18
N ALA A 627 -13.51 -31.09 7.13
CA ALA A 627 -12.64 -30.21 6.35
C ALA A 627 -12.01 -29.11 7.21
N TYR A 628 -12.78 -28.49 8.11
CA TYR A 628 -12.25 -27.49 9.04
C TYR A 628 -11.27 -28.09 10.06
N ARG A 629 -11.59 -29.24 10.66
CA ARG A 629 -10.68 -29.90 11.61
C ARG A 629 -9.33 -30.21 10.96
N ASP A 630 -9.35 -30.76 9.75
CA ASP A 630 -8.14 -31.14 9.03
C ASP A 630 -7.33 -29.90 8.60
N ALA A 631 -8.01 -28.84 8.12
CA ALA A 631 -7.38 -27.56 7.82
C ALA A 631 -6.75 -26.92 9.08
N VAL A 632 -7.40 -26.99 10.25
CA VAL A 632 -6.82 -26.52 11.51
C VAL A 632 -5.58 -27.33 11.89
N SER A 633 -5.58 -28.64 11.67
CA SER A 633 -4.40 -29.50 11.88
C SER A 633 -3.21 -29.02 11.04
N ILE A 634 -3.44 -28.78 9.75
CA ILE A 634 -2.43 -28.27 8.82
C ILE A 634 -1.96 -26.88 9.28
N TYR A 635 -2.87 -25.97 9.61
CA TYR A 635 -2.49 -24.63 10.06
C TYR A 635 -1.60 -24.67 11.32
N ILE A 636 -1.93 -25.50 12.32
CA ILE A 636 -1.11 -25.69 13.53
C ILE A 636 0.30 -26.17 13.17
N SER A 637 0.43 -27.13 12.27
CA SER A 637 1.76 -27.65 11.88
C SER A 637 2.61 -26.56 11.22
N GLN A 638 1.99 -25.68 10.43
CA GLN A 638 2.68 -24.61 9.72
C GLN A 638 3.17 -23.50 10.67
N VAL A 639 2.35 -23.07 11.64
CA VAL A 639 2.73 -21.99 12.57
C VAL A 639 3.68 -22.46 13.68
N THR A 640 3.66 -23.76 14.02
CA THR A 640 4.52 -24.32 15.08
C THR A 640 5.85 -24.89 14.57
N PHE A 641 6.04 -24.99 13.24
CA PHE A 641 7.22 -25.60 12.62
C PHE A 641 8.55 -24.99 13.10
N GLY A 642 8.61 -23.67 13.32
CA GLY A 642 9.85 -22.97 13.70
C GLY A 642 10.21 -23.01 15.20
N TRP A 643 9.35 -23.55 16.07
CA TRP A 643 9.57 -23.55 17.54
C TRP A 643 10.16 -24.86 18.05
N VAL A 644 10.12 -25.90 17.23
CA VAL A 644 10.72 -27.20 17.50
C VAL A 644 12.03 -27.19 16.71
N GLY A 645 13.14 -26.86 17.36
CA GLY A 645 14.45 -26.75 16.71
C GLY A 645 14.73 -27.91 15.76
N CYS A 646 15.29 -27.62 14.59
CA CYS A 646 15.74 -28.61 13.62
C CYS A 646 16.80 -29.55 14.24
N GLU A 647 16.36 -30.61 14.88
CA GLU A 647 17.09 -31.87 14.96
C GLU A 647 16.19 -32.93 14.33
N TRP A 648 16.63 -33.48 13.21
CA TRP A 648 16.01 -34.59 12.50
C TRP A 648 16.16 -35.89 13.30
N GLU A 649 15.68 -35.93 14.54
CA GLU A 649 15.35 -37.20 15.14
C GLU A 649 14.00 -37.62 14.56
N VAL A 650 14.08 -38.54 13.60
CA VAL A 650 12.98 -39.41 13.20
C VAL A 650 12.60 -40.26 14.40
N ASP A 651 11.97 -39.64 15.39
CA ASP A 651 11.15 -40.37 16.32
C ASP A 651 9.78 -40.45 15.68
N SER A 652 9.54 -41.56 14.98
CA SER A 652 8.28 -41.97 14.36
C SER A 652 7.15 -42.21 15.37
N SER A 653 7.17 -41.44 16.46
CA SER A 653 6.31 -41.49 17.63
C SER A 653 5.81 -40.10 18.10
N ASP A 654 6.13 -39.00 17.39
CA ASP A 654 5.45 -37.71 17.62
C ASP A 654 4.01 -37.82 17.10
N GLY A 655 3.05 -37.88 18.02
CA GLY A 655 1.62 -38.08 17.77
C GLY A 655 0.92 -36.91 17.05
N GLY A 656 1.52 -36.37 16.01
CA GLY A 656 0.86 -35.46 15.08
C GLY A 656 -0.21 -36.20 14.29
N LEU A 657 -1.40 -35.61 14.16
CA LEU A 657 -2.42 -36.10 13.23
C LEU A 657 -1.85 -36.01 11.81
N GLU A 658 -1.39 -37.14 11.28
CA GLU A 658 -1.10 -37.25 9.85
C GLU A 658 -2.42 -37.08 9.09
N VAL A 659 -2.54 -35.96 8.37
CA VAL A 659 -3.75 -35.61 7.63
C VAL A 659 -3.68 -36.31 6.27
N ASP A 660 -4.67 -37.16 6.00
CA ASP A 660 -4.89 -37.70 4.67
C ASP A 660 -5.52 -36.63 3.76
N LEU A 661 -4.66 -35.92 3.01
CA LEU A 661 -5.08 -34.85 2.09
C LEU A 661 -6.11 -35.30 1.05
N ASP A 662 -6.06 -36.55 0.59
CA ASP A 662 -7.04 -37.03 -0.40
C ASP A 662 -8.42 -37.19 0.25
N ALA A 663 -8.48 -37.71 1.49
CA ALA A 663 -9.71 -37.79 2.26
C ALA A 663 -10.26 -36.41 2.64
N THR A 664 -9.38 -35.48 3.01
CA THR A 664 -9.76 -34.10 3.34
C THR A 664 -10.32 -33.36 2.12
N ILE A 665 -9.70 -33.50 0.94
CA ILE A 665 -10.20 -32.91 -0.31
C ILE A 665 -11.55 -33.51 -0.70
N MET A 666 -11.76 -34.82 -0.49
CA MET A 666 -13.07 -35.45 -0.68
C MET A 666 -14.14 -34.75 0.16
N HIS A 667 -13.87 -34.43 1.44
CA HIS A 667 -14.82 -33.70 2.28
C HIS A 667 -15.19 -32.32 1.73
N LEU A 668 -14.24 -31.58 1.13
CA LEU A 668 -14.56 -30.31 0.45
C LEU A 668 -15.49 -30.51 -0.76
N LYS A 669 -15.33 -31.60 -1.50
CA LYS A 669 -16.09 -31.89 -2.73
C LYS A 669 -17.51 -32.38 -2.47
N GLU A 670 -17.74 -33.05 -1.35
CA GLU A 670 -19.08 -33.57 -0.95
C GLU A 670 -20.05 -32.47 -0.51
N ILE A 671 -19.57 -31.26 -0.25
CA ILE A 671 -20.42 -30.12 0.08
C ILE A 671 -20.94 -29.50 -1.23
N SER A 672 -22.25 -29.51 -1.41
CA SER A 672 -22.89 -28.95 -2.61
C SER A 672 -22.64 -27.44 -2.72
N PRO A 673 -22.37 -26.90 -3.93
CA PRO A 673 -22.30 -25.45 -4.16
C PRO A 673 -23.58 -24.67 -3.79
N HIS A 674 -24.70 -25.36 -3.63
CA HIS A 674 -25.99 -24.78 -3.22
C HIS A 674 -26.21 -24.84 -1.69
N ASP A 675 -25.32 -25.51 -0.95
CA ASP A 675 -25.38 -25.56 0.50
C ASP A 675 -24.88 -24.25 1.11
N ALA A 676 -25.47 -23.84 2.24
CA ALA A 676 -25.09 -22.62 2.95
C ALA A 676 -23.63 -22.64 3.42
N PHE A 677 -23.10 -23.81 3.76
CA PHE A 677 -21.71 -23.97 4.20
C PHE A 677 -20.69 -23.81 3.08
N TYR A 678 -21.10 -23.88 1.81
CA TYR A 678 -20.14 -23.87 0.71
C TYR A 678 -19.31 -22.59 0.70
N LYS A 679 -19.92 -21.42 0.92
CA LYS A 679 -19.22 -20.13 0.92
C LYS A 679 -18.16 -20.02 2.02
N ALA A 680 -18.32 -20.73 3.13
CA ALA A 680 -17.36 -20.77 4.22
C ALA A 680 -16.13 -21.65 3.91
N LEU A 681 -16.07 -22.30 2.74
CA LEU A 681 -14.94 -23.17 2.38
C LEU A 681 -13.71 -22.41 1.87
N VAL A 682 -13.74 -21.08 1.75
CA VAL A 682 -12.60 -20.29 1.25
C VAL A 682 -11.35 -20.52 2.09
N TRP A 683 -11.44 -20.36 3.41
CA TRP A 683 -10.32 -20.59 4.33
C TRP A 683 -9.79 -22.04 4.31
N PRO A 684 -10.62 -23.08 4.56
CA PRO A 684 -10.11 -24.45 4.56
C PRO A 684 -9.60 -24.89 3.18
N ALA A 685 -10.25 -24.49 2.08
CA ALA A 685 -9.76 -24.82 0.73
C ALA A 685 -8.39 -24.19 0.44
N PHE A 686 -8.13 -22.98 0.94
CA PHE A 686 -6.80 -22.37 0.84
C PHE A 686 -5.78 -23.14 1.68
N VAL A 687 -6.04 -23.40 2.96
CA VAL A 687 -5.09 -24.10 3.84
C VAL A 687 -4.77 -25.51 3.35
N ILE A 688 -5.79 -26.28 2.97
CA ILE A 688 -5.63 -27.63 2.40
C ILE A 688 -4.91 -27.56 1.05
N GLY A 689 -5.23 -26.55 0.23
CA GLY A 689 -4.59 -26.31 -1.05
C GLY A 689 -3.11 -25.96 -0.95
N ALA A 690 -2.71 -25.21 0.07
CA ALA A 690 -1.32 -24.83 0.27
C ALA A 690 -0.44 -26.03 0.62
N ASP A 691 -1.03 -27.07 1.24
CA ASP A 691 -0.34 -28.32 1.56
C ASP A 691 -0.44 -29.38 0.44
N ALA A 692 -1.16 -29.09 -0.65
CA ALA A 692 -1.36 -30.01 -1.77
C ALA A 692 -0.05 -30.28 -2.54
N LYS A 693 0.39 -31.53 -2.52
CA LYS A 693 1.68 -31.95 -3.11
C LYS A 693 1.51 -32.52 -4.51
N LEU A 694 0.41 -33.24 -4.75
CA LEU A 694 0.17 -33.94 -6.01
C LEU A 694 -0.69 -33.10 -6.95
N GLU A 695 -0.44 -33.17 -8.26
CA GLU A 695 -1.23 -32.41 -9.23
C GLU A 695 -2.74 -32.76 -9.18
N LYS A 696 -3.09 -34.02 -8.90
CA LYS A 696 -4.49 -34.44 -8.70
C LYS A 696 -5.19 -33.65 -7.57
N GLN A 697 -4.45 -33.31 -6.51
CA GLN A 697 -4.94 -32.56 -5.36
C GLN A 697 -5.06 -31.08 -5.73
N ARG A 698 -4.04 -30.52 -6.38
CA ARG A 698 -4.05 -29.13 -6.89
C ARG A 698 -5.22 -28.88 -7.84
N VAL A 699 -5.53 -29.83 -8.73
CA VAL A 699 -6.69 -29.78 -9.64
C VAL A 699 -8.02 -29.77 -8.86
N ALA A 700 -8.17 -30.65 -7.86
CA ALA A 700 -9.38 -30.68 -7.05
C ALA A 700 -9.61 -29.37 -6.28
N ILE A 701 -8.55 -28.76 -5.75
CA ILE A 701 -8.63 -27.45 -5.08
C ILE A 701 -8.97 -26.33 -6.05
N ARG A 702 -8.40 -26.33 -7.26
CA ARG A 702 -8.80 -25.40 -8.34
C ARG A 702 -10.29 -25.51 -8.66
N GLU A 703 -10.84 -26.72 -8.69
CA GLU A 703 -12.26 -26.98 -8.92
C GLU A 703 -13.13 -26.36 -7.81
N VAL A 704 -12.75 -26.57 -6.54
CA VAL A 704 -13.47 -26.01 -5.37
C VAL A 704 -13.43 -24.47 -5.39
N LEU A 705 -12.25 -23.86 -5.52
CA LEU A 705 -12.10 -22.40 -5.57
C LEU A 705 -12.77 -21.78 -6.81
N GLY A 706 -12.74 -22.48 -7.95
CA GLY A 706 -13.44 -22.05 -9.17
C GLY A 706 -14.96 -22.01 -8.99
N ARG A 707 -15.53 -23.01 -8.30
CA ARG A 707 -16.96 -23.01 -7.94
C ARG A 707 -17.30 -21.93 -6.91
N LEU A 708 -16.44 -21.71 -5.91
CA LEU A 708 -16.59 -20.59 -4.96
C LEU A 708 -16.62 -19.25 -5.67
N TRP A 709 -15.76 -19.03 -6.67
CA TRP A 709 -15.77 -17.83 -7.50
C TRP A 709 -17.09 -17.67 -8.28
N ILE A 710 -17.65 -18.76 -8.82
CA ILE A 710 -18.92 -18.70 -9.54
C ILE A 710 -20.07 -18.29 -8.61
N VAL A 711 -20.08 -18.81 -7.38
CA VAL A 711 -21.14 -18.57 -6.39
C VAL A 711 -21.02 -17.19 -5.72
N TRP A 712 -19.80 -16.73 -5.46
CA TRP A 712 -19.54 -15.55 -4.61
C TRP A 712 -19.00 -14.34 -5.38
N ARG A 713 -18.29 -14.54 -6.49
CA ARG A 713 -17.68 -13.47 -7.32
C ARG A 713 -16.77 -12.50 -6.56
N ALA A 714 -16.20 -12.92 -5.44
CA ALA A 714 -15.28 -12.10 -4.65
C ALA A 714 -13.81 -12.29 -5.05
N GLY A 715 -13.09 -11.19 -5.15
CA GLY A 715 -11.67 -11.15 -5.54
C GLY A 715 -10.77 -11.94 -4.59
N ASN A 716 -11.10 -12.02 -3.30
CA ASN A 716 -10.33 -12.82 -2.34
C ASN A 716 -10.26 -14.31 -2.73
N VAL A 717 -11.30 -14.90 -3.33
CA VAL A 717 -11.29 -16.30 -3.81
C VAL A 717 -10.36 -16.46 -5.01
N SER A 718 -10.38 -15.51 -5.93
CA SER A 718 -9.50 -15.51 -7.10
C SER A 718 -8.04 -15.34 -6.68
N ASN A 719 -7.78 -14.45 -5.73
CA ASN A 719 -6.44 -14.23 -5.18
C ASN A 719 -5.94 -15.39 -4.33
N ALA A 720 -6.82 -16.06 -3.56
CA ALA A 720 -6.47 -17.30 -2.87
C ALA A 720 -5.91 -18.33 -3.86
N LEU A 721 -6.57 -18.53 -5.00
CA LEU A 721 -6.07 -19.43 -6.04
C LEU A 721 -4.75 -18.95 -6.67
N ARG A 722 -4.57 -17.64 -6.87
CA ARG A 722 -3.31 -17.08 -7.36
C ARG A 722 -2.16 -17.36 -6.40
N VAL A 723 -2.36 -17.09 -5.12
CA VAL A 723 -1.36 -17.34 -4.06
C VAL A 723 -1.02 -18.82 -3.96
N LEU A 724 -2.00 -19.72 -4.09
CA LEU A 724 -1.74 -21.16 -4.12
C LEU A 724 -0.83 -21.58 -5.28
N ARG A 725 -0.97 -20.98 -6.46
CA ARG A 725 -0.10 -21.28 -7.61
C ARG A 725 1.34 -20.91 -7.33
N GLU A 726 1.58 -19.77 -6.69
CA GLU A 726 2.94 -19.37 -6.28
C GLU A 726 3.52 -20.34 -5.24
N ILE A 727 2.71 -20.79 -4.27
CA ILE A 727 3.12 -21.82 -3.30
C ILE A 727 3.51 -23.12 -4.02
N TRP A 728 2.70 -23.57 -4.98
CA TRP A 728 2.95 -24.80 -5.72
C TRP A 728 4.21 -24.73 -6.60
N MET A 729 4.41 -23.62 -7.33
CA MET A 729 5.60 -23.43 -8.18
C MET A 729 6.88 -23.50 -7.36
N ARG A 730 6.90 -22.87 -6.18
CA ARG A 730 8.07 -22.90 -5.29
C ARG A 730 8.34 -24.28 -4.70
N GLY A 731 7.30 -25.03 -4.34
CA GLY A 731 7.43 -26.41 -3.84
C GLY A 731 8.02 -27.39 -4.86
N ASP A 732 7.95 -27.05 -6.15
CA ASP A 732 8.53 -27.82 -7.24
C ASP A 732 10.02 -27.43 -7.49
N GLU A 733 10.49 -26.25 -7.03
CA GLU A 733 11.85 -25.73 -7.24
C GLU A 733 12.77 -25.82 -6.00
N GLU A 734 12.26 -25.63 -4.78
CA GLU A 734 13.04 -25.71 -3.53
C GLU A 734 12.79 -27.04 -2.79
N LEU A 735 13.85 -27.70 -2.32
CA LEU A 735 13.75 -28.83 -1.37
C LEU A 735 13.14 -28.34 -0.04
N TRP A 736 11.81 -28.47 0.10
CA TRP A 736 10.92 -28.63 1.28
C TRP A 736 11.47 -28.32 2.69
N SER A 737 12.28 -27.28 2.88
CA SER A 737 12.94 -26.99 4.16
C SER A 737 12.22 -25.94 5.02
N LYS A 738 11.22 -25.24 4.46
CA LYS A 738 10.45 -24.19 5.15
C LYS A 738 8.94 -24.39 5.02
N PRO A 739 8.14 -24.02 6.04
CA PRO A 739 6.68 -24.07 6.00
C PRO A 739 6.15 -23.01 5.02
N TRP A 740 5.08 -23.32 4.27
CA TRP A 740 4.53 -22.40 3.25
C TRP A 740 4.00 -21.10 3.86
N ILE A 741 3.59 -21.11 5.13
CA ILE A 741 3.14 -19.90 5.81
C ILE A 741 4.29 -18.89 6.01
N GLY A 742 5.53 -19.38 6.14
CA GLY A 742 6.72 -18.54 6.18
C GLY A 742 6.93 -17.77 4.89
N PHE A 743 6.64 -18.38 3.74
CA PHE A 743 6.68 -17.70 2.45
C PHE A 743 5.67 -16.54 2.38
N LEU A 744 4.44 -16.74 2.87
CA LEU A 744 3.46 -15.65 2.93
C LEU A 744 3.95 -14.48 3.79
N TYR A 745 4.62 -14.77 4.90
CA TYR A 745 5.21 -13.75 5.76
C TYR A 745 6.40 -13.02 5.11
N GLU A 746 7.22 -13.71 4.32
CA GLU A 746 8.33 -13.12 3.55
C GLU A 746 7.83 -12.27 2.38
N TRP A 747 6.70 -12.65 1.76
CA TRP A 747 6.08 -11.91 0.66
C TRP A 747 5.60 -10.51 1.08
N GLY A 748 5.32 -10.30 2.37
CA GLY A 748 5.01 -8.97 2.92
C GLY A 748 3.64 -8.41 2.48
N ALA A 749 2.76 -9.27 1.99
CA ALA A 749 1.36 -8.98 1.71
C ALA A 749 0.45 -9.65 2.75
N ASP A 750 -0.57 -8.94 3.18
CA ASP A 750 -1.45 -9.36 4.25
C ASP A 750 -2.79 -9.86 3.70
N TRP A 751 -2.97 -11.18 3.69
CA TRP A 751 -4.13 -11.82 3.04
C TRP A 751 -5.25 -12.19 4.01
N MET A 752 -6.50 -11.92 3.62
CA MET A 752 -7.72 -12.39 4.28
C MET A 752 -8.53 -13.29 3.33
N PHE A 753 -8.48 -14.60 3.58
CA PHE A 753 -9.25 -15.61 2.85
C PHE A 753 -10.32 -16.20 3.76
N VAL A 754 -11.48 -15.55 3.80
CA VAL A 754 -12.63 -15.83 4.68
C VAL A 754 -13.89 -15.95 3.85
#